data_AF-A0A5D6XPI2-F1
#
_entry.id   AF-A0A5D6XPI2-F1
#
_cell.length_a   1.000
_cell.length_b   1.000
_cell.length_c   1.000
_cell.angle_alpha   90.00
_cell.angle_beta   90.00
_cell.angle_gamma   90.00
#
_symmetry.space_group_name_H-M   'P 1'
#
loop_
_entity.id
_entity.type
_entity.pdbx_description
1 polymer ?
#
loop_
_entity_poly.entity_id
_entity_poly.type
_entity_poly.pdbx_seq_one_letter_code
_entity_poly.pdbx_strand_id
1 'polypeptide(L)'
;MQFDSRSALEAEIDVCSARVRELQERVRQSDGGVTLEQVAEQVKQLVVLRKELQAWKAQDDAADAGNQASPTNGSSNGKKKKKKRNSNAAAAAAAAAEAAAAASSSEKADASPEADGDAKDAKPEAAAAATASVSDNQADDSDGTCSSPVDALVAPGDESAAAVATVAGGGTGAEAASTRSRLQQRADALDQWLIGADADIAALEGALAKAQRTQQATAYLASKSAENAQAPSVETATAKAEKPPNNNRKKTQTAVETAAESSSDETMTDEFVVVAASSAQQTQQIADLEQQLAVASARAAELEAAHSSQAAEQRRQVAELEQQVAAAKAKSKEADKANAALVAAESALREEQERLLASVAELKDTNAQLQKKVEDAVASDVQLRDELTKLQSSLRQTEDAKSDNNANFRKLWKTIDEFQMVNQKLQEKNALLETDAKTVRAEADKSAKDLAALQARTEELEAEAAKTRSDTGVSVSQVEMLTAEVASLRAENEALVAQLASAEAKYAASVAQVATLEQELSQFKRDFEAASQKASALAAELEAAATIHGEEKVNLTSLLANLQTENAGLVSKTAALEALVSESKTATSSDAAEKEEAATAMRALKDEVIALKLASEKAGETASASAVQAKKLAAELSACKESLAAATAQLESAGTDRAGLATEAQGLRAHAASQEEMLKKTRSSMFEANEALKEAHKHTQKWKSSAQAANAQLSEKSAEADKAKKQLAKTRSELAAAEAARKQLGDNLKEKEKKAGKAAHELQVLKEKLAALEHTSSALTQERASSAAQIERLTAEKAALAKRAEQVQTYRQTLFGLIPLVVAAIFYAVAK
;
A
#
# COMPACT_ATOMS: atom_id res chain seq x y z
N MET A 1 -9.70 37.35 11.47
CA MET A 1 -9.18 38.61 10.90
C MET A 1 -9.22 38.53 9.38
N GLN A 2 -8.90 39.61 8.64
CA GLN A 2 -8.59 39.44 7.21
C GLN A 2 -7.14 38.97 7.07
N PHE A 3 -6.95 37.88 6.32
CA PHE A 3 -5.64 37.26 6.05
C PHE A 3 -5.43 37.25 4.53
N ASP A 4 -4.27 37.73 4.08
CA ASP A 4 -3.98 37.88 2.65
C ASP A 4 -3.79 36.55 1.90
N SER A 5 -3.63 35.44 2.65
CA SER A 5 -3.60 34.09 2.07
C SER A 5 -4.04 33.03 3.07
N ARG A 6 -4.56 31.93 2.54
CA ARG A 6 -4.86 30.71 3.31
C ARG A 6 -3.65 30.17 4.09
N SER A 7 -2.43 30.29 3.55
CA SER A 7 -1.21 29.84 4.24
C SER A 7 -0.87 30.71 5.47
N ALA A 8 -1.18 32.01 5.45
CA ALA A 8 -1.01 32.89 6.62
C ALA A 8 -2.04 32.55 7.72
N LEU A 9 -3.28 32.23 7.33
CA LEU A 9 -4.33 31.78 8.24
C LEU A 9 -4.01 30.40 8.86
N GLU A 10 -3.52 29.44 8.07
CA GLU A 10 -3.08 28.13 8.57
C GLU A 10 -1.90 28.29 9.57
N ALA A 11 -0.95 29.21 9.31
CA ALA A 11 0.13 29.51 10.25
C ALA A 11 -0.34 30.17 11.57
N GLU A 12 -1.27 31.12 11.52
CA GLU A 12 -1.83 31.76 12.73
C GLU A 12 -2.66 30.77 13.58
N ILE A 13 -3.35 29.82 12.93
CA ILE A 13 -4.01 28.69 13.61
C ILE A 13 -3.00 27.83 14.36
N ASP A 14 -1.84 27.53 13.77
CA ASP A 14 -0.80 26.76 14.43
C ASP A 14 -0.18 27.51 15.62
N VAL A 15 0.15 28.80 15.46
CA VAL A 15 0.63 29.68 16.55
C VAL A 15 -0.37 29.75 17.70
N CYS A 16 -1.65 30.02 17.41
CA CYS A 16 -2.71 30.06 18.41
C CYS A 16 -2.89 28.69 19.09
N SER A 17 -2.81 27.59 18.35
CA SER A 17 -2.92 26.23 18.92
C SER A 17 -1.71 25.83 19.78
N ALA A 18 -0.52 26.37 19.51
CA ALA A 18 0.66 26.19 20.35
C ALA A 18 0.49 26.97 21.66
N ARG A 19 0.02 28.21 21.59
CA ARG A 19 -0.27 29.05 22.76
C ARG A 19 -1.37 28.49 23.65
N VAL A 20 -2.43 27.92 23.08
CA VAL A 20 -3.46 27.17 23.85
C VAL A 20 -2.82 26.00 24.61
N ARG A 21 -1.95 25.22 23.96
CA ARG A 21 -1.25 24.08 24.60
C ARG A 21 -0.30 24.55 25.71
N GLU A 22 0.43 25.63 25.50
CA GLU A 22 1.33 26.21 26.51
C GLU A 22 0.56 26.69 27.76
N LEU A 23 -0.55 27.43 27.57
CA LEU A 23 -1.37 27.91 28.69
C LEU A 23 -2.05 26.74 29.43
N GLN A 24 -2.54 25.72 28.71
CA GLN A 24 -3.08 24.50 29.32
C GLN A 24 -2.04 23.75 30.16
N GLU A 25 -0.79 23.73 29.71
CA GLU A 25 0.30 23.06 30.42
C GLU A 25 0.78 23.86 31.65
N ARG A 26 0.86 25.20 31.56
CA ARG A 26 1.09 26.09 32.72
C ARG A 26 -0.02 25.93 33.78
N VAL A 27 -1.28 25.83 33.36
CA VAL A 27 -2.43 25.55 34.27
C VAL A 27 -2.29 24.19 34.96
N ARG A 28 -1.84 23.14 34.27
CA ARG A 28 -1.56 21.83 34.89
C ARG A 28 -0.41 21.89 35.89
N GLN A 29 0.64 22.65 35.57
CA GLN A 29 1.82 22.83 36.43
C GLN A 29 1.52 23.74 37.64
N SER A 30 0.29 24.28 37.74
CA SER A 30 -0.15 25.18 38.81
C SER A 30 0.66 26.48 38.89
N ASP A 31 1.23 26.92 37.77
CA ASP A 31 1.83 28.24 37.62
C ASP A 31 0.74 29.32 37.74
N GLY A 32 0.54 29.83 38.96
CA GLY A 32 -0.56 30.73 39.35
C GLY A 32 -0.62 32.10 38.63
N GLY A 33 0.18 32.31 37.59
CA GLY A 33 0.08 33.45 36.67
C GLY A 33 -0.84 33.22 35.46
N VAL A 34 -1.32 31.99 35.22
CA VAL A 34 -2.25 31.68 34.11
C VAL A 34 -3.63 31.32 34.64
N THR A 35 -4.66 32.04 34.19
CA THR A 35 -6.05 31.72 34.51
C THR A 35 -6.70 30.85 33.44
N LEU A 36 -7.71 30.07 33.82
CA LEU A 36 -8.55 29.32 32.86
C LEU A 36 -9.26 30.24 31.85
N GLU A 37 -9.47 31.51 32.20
CA GLU A 37 -10.07 32.52 31.33
C GLU A 37 -9.14 32.89 30.16
N GLN A 38 -7.83 33.04 30.40
CA GLN A 38 -6.84 33.23 29.32
C GLN A 38 -6.78 32.03 28.36
N VAL A 39 -6.92 30.80 28.88
CA VAL A 39 -7.06 29.59 28.05
C VAL A 39 -8.34 29.67 27.22
N ALA A 40 -9.47 30.06 27.82
CA ALA A 40 -10.75 30.19 27.14
C ALA A 40 -10.75 31.26 26.05
N GLU A 41 -10.07 32.40 26.25
CA GLU A 41 -9.89 33.43 25.22
C GLU A 41 -9.08 32.92 24.02
N GLN A 42 -7.95 32.24 24.26
CA GLN A 42 -7.15 31.66 23.19
C GLN A 42 -7.90 30.54 22.44
N VAL A 43 -8.71 29.74 23.14
CA VAL A 43 -9.61 28.75 22.50
C VAL A 43 -10.69 29.44 21.66
N LYS A 44 -11.30 30.55 22.13
CA LYS A 44 -12.25 31.35 21.33
C LYS A 44 -11.60 31.88 20.06
N GLN A 45 -10.38 32.41 20.14
CA GLN A 45 -9.61 32.89 18.98
C GLN A 45 -9.33 31.74 17.99
N LEU A 46 -8.85 30.59 18.46
CA LEU A 46 -8.60 29.41 17.64
C LEU A 46 -9.86 28.90 16.90
N VAL A 47 -11.04 28.99 17.53
CA VAL A 47 -12.33 28.64 16.91
C VAL A 47 -12.73 29.63 15.82
N VAL A 48 -12.50 30.93 16.00
CA VAL A 48 -12.76 31.95 14.96
C VAL A 48 -11.87 31.71 13.73
N LEU A 49 -10.56 31.52 13.93
CA LEU A 49 -9.63 31.26 12.84
C LEU A 49 -9.98 29.98 12.07
N ARG A 50 -10.41 28.91 12.76
CA ARG A 50 -10.87 27.67 12.11
C ARG A 50 -12.16 27.84 11.30
N LYS A 51 -13.06 28.75 11.68
CA LYS A 51 -14.24 29.10 10.86
C LYS A 51 -13.85 29.89 9.62
N GLU A 52 -12.91 30.83 9.75
CA GLU A 52 -12.33 31.54 8.59
C GLU A 52 -11.67 30.54 7.62
N LEU A 53 -10.99 29.50 8.12
CA LEU A 53 -10.38 28.45 7.28
C LEU A 53 -11.42 27.58 6.55
N GLN A 54 -12.58 27.33 7.17
CA GLN A 54 -13.68 26.63 6.50
C GLN A 54 -14.31 27.49 5.38
N ALA A 55 -14.41 28.81 5.58
CA ALA A 55 -14.87 29.73 4.54
C ALA A 55 -13.91 29.76 3.33
N TRP A 56 -12.59 29.80 3.57
CA TRP A 56 -11.58 29.69 2.51
C TRP A 56 -11.73 28.39 1.71
N LYS A 57 -11.91 27.24 2.37
CA LYS A 57 -12.11 25.95 1.67
C LYS A 57 -13.38 25.93 0.82
N ALA A 58 -14.50 26.43 1.35
CA ALA A 58 -15.74 26.54 0.58
C ALA A 58 -15.61 27.48 -0.64
N GLN A 59 -14.71 28.47 -0.57
CA GLN A 59 -14.38 29.35 -1.69
C GLN A 59 -13.45 28.68 -2.72
N ASP A 60 -12.44 27.91 -2.26
CA ASP A 60 -11.60 27.06 -3.12
C ASP A 60 -12.47 26.05 -3.90
N ASP A 61 -13.33 25.29 -3.20
CA ASP A 61 -14.23 24.28 -3.77
C ASP A 61 -15.22 24.89 -4.79
N ALA A 62 -15.71 26.11 -4.53
CA ALA A 62 -16.60 26.83 -5.45
C ALA A 62 -15.87 27.34 -6.71
N ALA A 63 -14.59 27.71 -6.61
CA ALA A 63 -13.79 28.14 -7.75
C ALA A 63 -13.50 26.96 -8.70
N ASP A 64 -13.13 25.80 -8.17
CA ASP A 64 -12.91 24.58 -8.97
C ASP A 64 -14.21 24.07 -9.62
N ALA A 65 -15.35 24.18 -8.93
CA ALA A 65 -16.66 23.87 -9.51
C ALA A 65 -17.00 24.78 -10.71
N GLY A 66 -16.64 26.07 -10.65
CA GLY A 66 -16.84 27.02 -11.75
C GLY A 66 -15.98 26.75 -12.98
N ASN A 67 -14.77 26.21 -12.79
CA ASN A 67 -13.77 26.08 -13.86
C ASN A 67 -14.01 24.86 -14.79
N GLN A 68 -14.91 23.93 -14.44
CA GLN A 68 -15.26 22.78 -15.29
C GLN A 68 -16.33 23.09 -16.37
N ALA A 69 -16.86 24.32 -16.41
CA ALA A 69 -18.00 24.70 -17.27
C ALA A 69 -17.61 25.36 -18.62
N SER A 70 -16.39 25.17 -19.12
CA SER A 70 -15.93 25.75 -20.40
C SER A 70 -15.99 24.75 -21.56
N PRO A 71 -16.77 25.01 -22.64
CA PRO A 71 -16.96 24.04 -23.73
C PRO A 71 -15.78 24.06 -24.72
N THR A 72 -14.97 23.01 -24.73
CA THR A 72 -13.94 22.79 -25.76
C THR A 72 -14.59 22.47 -27.11
N ASN A 73 -14.20 23.23 -28.14
CA ASN A 73 -14.87 23.23 -29.44
C ASN A 73 -14.02 22.55 -30.53
N GLY A 74 -14.64 21.69 -31.34
CA GLY A 74 -14.00 20.93 -32.43
C GLY A 74 -13.60 19.49 -32.06
N SER A 75 -13.52 18.53 -32.99
CA SER A 75 -13.86 18.59 -34.43
C SER A 75 -14.33 17.23 -34.97
N SER A 76 -14.80 17.20 -36.21
CA SER A 76 -15.68 16.14 -36.74
C SER A 76 -14.99 14.98 -37.48
N ASN A 77 -15.49 13.75 -37.26
CA ASN A 77 -16.09 12.88 -38.31
C ASN A 77 -16.61 11.55 -37.72
N GLY A 78 -17.59 10.85 -38.35
CA GLY A 78 -17.95 9.51 -37.82
C GLY A 78 -19.14 8.67 -38.31
N LYS A 79 -20.08 9.17 -39.14
CA LYS A 79 -21.05 8.35 -39.95
C LYS A 79 -21.85 7.17 -39.29
N LYS A 80 -23.19 7.35 -39.28
CA LYS A 80 -24.32 6.37 -39.48
C LYS A 80 -25.09 5.81 -38.27
N LYS A 81 -26.43 6.04 -38.31
CA LYS A 81 -27.59 5.18 -37.90
C LYS A 81 -27.59 4.65 -36.44
N LYS A 82 -28.72 4.61 -35.69
CA LYS A 82 -30.09 4.27 -36.13
C LYS A 82 -31.18 4.75 -35.14
N LYS A 83 -32.01 5.70 -35.60
CA LYS A 83 -33.41 6.01 -35.20
C LYS A 83 -34.06 5.10 -34.12
N LYS A 84 -34.29 5.65 -32.92
CA LYS A 84 -35.45 5.34 -32.05
C LYS A 84 -35.91 6.63 -31.36
N ARG A 85 -37.22 6.87 -31.26
CA ARG A 85 -37.85 8.02 -30.56
C ARG A 85 -38.53 7.51 -29.28
N ASN A 86 -38.94 8.46 -28.43
CA ASN A 86 -39.71 8.30 -27.19
C ASN A 86 -38.93 7.63 -26.03
N SER A 87 -39.16 8.02 -24.77
CA SER A 87 -39.82 9.22 -24.22
C SER A 87 -39.60 9.28 -22.70
N ASN A 88 -39.20 10.44 -22.17
CA ASN A 88 -39.60 11.01 -20.88
C ASN A 88 -38.73 12.24 -20.55
N ALA A 89 -39.31 13.43 -20.60
CA ALA A 89 -38.68 14.70 -20.23
C ALA A 89 -39.75 15.69 -19.76
N ALA A 90 -40.48 15.33 -18.69
CA ALA A 90 -41.64 16.07 -18.20
C ALA A 90 -41.99 15.81 -16.71
N ALA A 91 -41.01 15.60 -15.82
CA ALA A 91 -41.26 15.32 -14.40
C ALA A 91 -40.04 15.58 -13.48
N ALA A 92 -39.51 16.82 -13.41
CA ALA A 92 -38.42 17.19 -12.48
C ALA A 92 -38.29 18.71 -12.20
N ALA A 93 -39.39 19.48 -12.25
CA ALA A 93 -39.36 20.95 -12.22
C ALA A 93 -40.35 21.56 -11.21
N ALA A 94 -40.49 20.95 -10.03
CA ALA A 94 -41.50 21.31 -9.03
C ALA A 94 -41.05 21.00 -7.59
N ALA A 95 -39.93 21.60 -7.14
CA ALA A 95 -39.38 21.37 -5.79
C ALA A 95 -38.52 22.56 -5.29
N ALA A 96 -39.00 23.80 -5.43
CA ALA A 96 -38.17 24.99 -5.17
C ALA A 96 -38.94 26.25 -4.67
N ALA A 97 -40.14 26.10 -4.08
CA ALA A 97 -41.02 27.26 -3.81
C ALA A 97 -42.00 27.13 -2.62
N GLU A 98 -41.61 26.52 -1.49
CA GLU A 98 -42.51 26.44 -0.31
C GLU A 98 -41.75 26.41 1.04
N ALA A 99 -41.23 27.57 1.48
CA ALA A 99 -40.57 27.73 2.80
C ALA A 99 -40.52 29.18 3.32
N ALA A 100 -41.46 30.06 2.94
CA ALA A 100 -41.33 31.52 3.16
C ALA A 100 -42.64 32.27 3.46
N ALA A 101 -43.52 31.74 4.32
CA ALA A 101 -44.74 32.45 4.75
C ALA A 101 -45.33 31.94 6.10
N ALA A 102 -44.68 32.22 7.23
CA ALA A 102 -45.28 32.05 8.57
C ALA A 102 -44.60 32.95 9.62
N ALA A 103 -45.24 34.06 9.98
CA ALA A 103 -44.82 34.95 11.07
C ALA A 103 -46.04 35.71 11.64
N SER A 104 -45.86 36.38 12.78
CA SER A 104 -46.81 37.32 13.43
C SER A 104 -47.92 36.73 14.32
N SER A 105 -47.54 36.28 15.51
CA SER A 105 -48.36 36.34 16.75
C SER A 105 -47.47 36.15 18.00
N SER A 106 -47.78 36.66 19.20
CA SER A 106 -48.61 37.84 19.54
C SER A 106 -48.30 38.36 20.97
N GLU A 107 -47.26 39.18 21.09
CA GLU A 107 -47.27 40.46 21.83
C GLU A 107 -47.89 40.55 23.25
N LYS A 108 -47.04 40.57 24.29
CA LYS A 108 -47.03 41.37 25.54
C LYS A 108 -46.09 40.67 26.56
N ALA A 109 -45.08 41.27 27.18
CA ALA A 109 -44.90 42.58 27.84
C ALA A 109 -45.39 42.60 29.30
N ASP A 110 -44.46 42.46 30.25
CA ASP A 110 -44.38 43.27 31.47
C ASP A 110 -42.91 43.39 31.95
N ALA A 111 -42.63 44.11 33.04
CA ALA A 111 -41.35 44.81 33.22
C ALA A 111 -40.54 44.53 34.51
N SER A 112 -39.22 44.78 34.38
CA SER A 112 -38.30 45.28 35.40
C SER A 112 -37.86 44.34 36.56
N PRO A 113 -36.80 44.71 37.31
CA PRO A 113 -35.99 43.75 38.06
C PRO A 113 -36.02 43.93 39.59
N GLU A 114 -35.66 42.85 40.29
CA GLU A 114 -35.11 42.91 41.65
C GLU A 114 -33.76 42.20 41.69
N ALA A 115 -32.94 42.54 42.70
CA ALA A 115 -31.60 42.02 42.86
C ALA A 115 -31.36 41.69 44.33
N ASP A 116 -31.14 40.42 44.64
CA ASP A 116 -30.62 39.95 45.92
C ASP A 116 -29.55 38.86 45.69
N GLY A 117 -28.52 38.73 46.52
CA GLY A 117 -28.21 39.62 47.66
C GLY A 117 -27.81 38.97 48.97
N ASP A 118 -27.68 37.63 49.06
CA ASP A 118 -27.26 36.99 50.32
C ASP A 118 -25.95 36.21 50.21
N ALA A 119 -25.16 36.32 51.27
CA ALA A 119 -23.87 35.68 51.44
C ALA A 119 -23.65 35.43 52.95
N LYS A 120 -23.52 34.16 53.35
CA LYS A 120 -23.20 33.78 54.73
C LYS A 120 -22.43 32.47 54.84
N ASP A 121 -21.30 32.58 55.51
CA ASP A 121 -20.86 31.74 56.64
C ASP A 121 -21.14 30.23 56.63
N ALA A 122 -20.06 29.47 56.46
CA ALA A 122 -19.59 28.58 57.54
C ALA A 122 -18.07 28.33 57.42
N LYS A 123 -17.42 27.97 58.53
CA LYS A 123 -15.97 27.71 58.66
C LYS A 123 -15.74 26.22 59.06
N PRO A 124 -14.55 25.72 59.49
CA PRO A 124 -14.09 24.40 59.09
C PRO A 124 -14.06 23.37 60.24
N GLU A 125 -13.81 22.10 59.91
CA GLU A 125 -13.33 21.10 60.87
C GLU A 125 -12.26 20.19 60.24
N ALA A 126 -11.42 19.55 61.06
CA ALA A 126 -10.25 18.82 60.61
C ALA A 126 -9.97 17.56 61.44
N ALA A 127 -9.67 16.45 60.75
CA ALA A 127 -8.99 15.27 61.30
C ALA A 127 -8.10 14.67 60.17
N ALA A 128 -6.82 14.30 60.33
CA ALA A 128 -6.02 13.81 61.46
C ALA A 128 -5.97 12.27 61.64
N ALA A 129 -5.34 11.58 60.67
CA ALA A 129 -4.69 10.27 60.80
C ALA A 129 -3.66 10.14 59.65
N ALA A 130 -2.36 9.88 59.79
CA ALA A 130 -1.51 9.47 60.92
C ALA A 130 -1.55 7.98 61.33
N THR A 131 -1.02 7.11 60.46
CA THR A 131 -0.38 5.84 60.84
C THR A 131 0.89 5.62 60.00
N ALA A 132 1.85 4.87 60.53
CA ALA A 132 3.13 4.58 59.87
C ALA A 132 3.62 3.15 60.15
N SER A 133 4.17 2.50 59.13
CA SER A 133 4.97 1.26 59.19
C SER A 133 5.67 1.11 57.84
N VAL A 134 7.00 1.27 57.71
CA VAL A 134 8.08 0.36 58.15
C VAL A 134 8.33 -0.77 57.13
N SER A 135 9.62 -1.03 56.89
CA SER A 135 10.24 -2.07 56.04
C SER A 135 9.77 -3.50 56.38
N ASP A 136 10.08 -4.57 55.64
CA ASP A 136 11.43 -5.02 55.30
C ASP A 136 11.52 -6.09 54.16
N ASN A 137 12.66 -6.78 54.07
CA ASN A 137 13.16 -7.63 52.98
C ASN A 137 12.62 -9.08 52.93
N GLN A 138 13.23 -9.86 52.01
CA GLN A 138 13.18 -11.32 51.80
C GLN A 138 12.02 -11.79 50.89
N ALA A 139 12.20 -12.46 49.75
CA ALA A 139 13.21 -13.41 49.24
C ALA A 139 13.12 -14.83 49.84
N ASP A 140 12.72 -15.80 49.01
CA ASP A 140 13.13 -17.21 49.11
C ASP A 140 12.95 -17.94 47.76
N ASP A 141 13.59 -19.11 47.63
CA ASP A 141 13.68 -19.92 46.40
C ASP A 141 12.49 -20.88 46.19
N SER A 142 12.37 -21.44 44.97
CA SER A 142 11.65 -22.70 44.71
C SER A 142 12.14 -23.37 43.42
N ASP A 143 12.84 -24.50 43.56
CA ASP A 143 13.31 -25.35 42.47
C ASP A 143 12.15 -26.18 41.84
N GLY A 144 12.34 -26.73 40.63
CA GLY A 144 11.23 -27.29 39.85
C GLY A 144 11.61 -28.18 38.65
N THR A 145 12.59 -29.07 38.80
CA THR A 145 13.06 -29.96 37.73
C THR A 145 12.23 -31.24 37.55
N CYS A 146 11.98 -31.68 36.31
CA CYS A 146 11.64 -33.09 36.00
C CYS A 146 11.75 -33.49 34.49
N SER A 147 12.79 -34.25 34.15
CA SER A 147 12.86 -35.41 33.22
C SER A 147 12.12 -35.45 31.85
N SER A 148 12.90 -35.40 30.75
CA SER A 148 13.30 -36.54 29.86
C SER A 148 12.29 -37.60 29.35
N PRO A 149 12.63 -38.44 28.33
CA PRO A 149 13.43 -38.20 27.09
C PRO A 149 12.86 -38.92 25.82
N VAL A 150 13.44 -38.69 24.62
CA VAL A 150 13.51 -39.69 23.52
C VAL A 150 14.69 -39.43 22.55
N ASP A 151 15.16 -40.51 21.90
CA ASP A 151 16.40 -40.61 21.09
C ASP A 151 16.36 -40.00 19.67
N ALA A 152 17.52 -39.60 19.13
CA ALA A 152 18.24 -40.37 18.06
C ALA A 152 19.39 -39.60 17.33
N LEU A 153 20.57 -40.24 17.24
CA LEU A 153 21.63 -40.17 16.20
C LEU A 153 21.93 -38.81 15.50
N VAL A 154 23.05 -38.10 15.77
CA VAL A 154 24.45 -38.38 15.32
C VAL A 154 24.55 -38.90 13.86
N ALA A 155 25.27 -38.33 12.88
CA ALA A 155 26.01 -37.07 12.62
C ALA A 155 26.50 -37.14 11.13
N PRO A 156 27.53 -36.41 10.64
CA PRO A 156 27.88 -34.97 10.73
C PRO A 156 27.80 -34.27 9.33
N GLY A 157 28.08 -32.95 9.23
CA GLY A 157 28.31 -32.30 7.92
C GLY A 157 28.37 -30.77 7.87
N ASP A 158 29.57 -30.22 8.07
CA ASP A 158 30.06 -28.85 7.75
C ASP A 158 29.35 -27.59 8.32
N GLU A 159 30.14 -26.51 8.41
CA GLU A 159 29.90 -25.34 9.26
C GLU A 159 29.55 -24.04 8.50
N SER A 160 29.25 -22.99 9.28
CA SER A 160 29.33 -21.56 8.91
C SER A 160 28.08 -20.88 8.35
N ALA A 161 27.03 -20.81 9.18
CA ALA A 161 26.03 -19.75 9.14
C ALA A 161 25.53 -19.39 10.55
N ALA A 162 25.03 -18.16 10.72
CA ALA A 162 24.28 -17.66 11.88
C ALA A 162 24.99 -17.59 13.26
N ALA A 163 25.82 -16.56 13.45
CA ALA A 163 25.95 -15.92 14.76
C ALA A 163 24.90 -14.79 14.89
N VAL A 164 23.73 -15.09 15.45
CA VAL A 164 22.69 -14.08 15.75
C VAL A 164 23.00 -13.43 17.09
N ALA A 165 23.49 -12.20 17.07
CA ALA A 165 23.78 -11.41 18.26
C ALA A 165 22.72 -10.33 18.50
N THR A 166 21.91 -10.51 19.55
CA THR A 166 20.91 -9.54 19.99
C THR A 166 21.59 -8.32 20.62
N VAL A 167 21.58 -7.17 19.94
CA VAL A 167 22.08 -5.91 20.52
C VAL A 167 21.02 -4.82 20.35
N ALA A 168 20.52 -4.32 21.49
CA ALA A 168 19.67 -3.14 21.55
C ALA A 168 20.50 -1.92 21.97
N GLY A 169 20.26 -0.78 21.31
CA GLY A 169 20.69 0.55 21.77
C GLY A 169 22.02 1.07 21.20
N GLY A 170 22.05 2.38 20.92
CA GLY A 170 23.27 3.19 21.06
C GLY A 170 24.31 3.19 19.93
N GLY A 171 24.01 2.68 18.72
CA GLY A 171 24.94 2.77 17.58
C GLY A 171 25.26 4.22 17.19
N THR A 172 26.53 4.64 17.33
CA THR A 172 26.95 6.03 17.08
C THR A 172 27.23 6.29 15.59
N GLY A 173 27.27 7.58 15.20
CA GLY A 173 27.41 8.01 13.80
C GLY A 173 28.69 7.56 13.05
N ALA A 174 29.63 6.90 13.73
CA ALA A 174 30.81 6.29 13.11
C ALA A 174 30.44 5.21 12.07
N GLU A 175 29.37 4.43 12.29
CA GLU A 175 28.96 3.39 11.35
C GLU A 175 28.34 3.97 10.06
N ALA A 176 27.63 5.11 10.17
CA ALA A 176 27.14 5.87 9.03
C ALA A 176 28.30 6.49 8.20
N ALA A 177 29.40 6.89 8.85
CA ALA A 177 30.62 7.33 8.17
C ALA A 177 31.35 6.17 7.47
N SER A 178 31.47 5.01 8.14
CA SER A 178 32.09 3.80 7.60
C SER A 178 31.36 3.27 6.36
N THR A 179 30.03 3.20 6.43
CA THR A 179 29.19 2.78 5.28
C THR A 179 29.25 3.77 4.12
N ARG A 180 29.26 5.10 4.38
CA ARG A 180 29.48 6.11 3.33
C ARG A 180 30.86 5.98 2.68
N SER A 181 31.91 5.74 3.46
CA SER A 181 33.28 5.53 2.95
C SER A 181 33.36 4.30 2.04
N ARG A 182 32.76 3.18 2.44
CA ARG A 182 32.65 1.97 1.60
C ARG A 182 31.87 2.18 0.31
N LEU A 183 30.83 3.01 0.32
CA LEU A 183 30.08 3.37 -0.88
C LEU A 183 30.90 4.26 -1.82
N GLN A 184 31.67 5.22 -1.28
CA GLN A 184 32.56 6.06 -2.08
C GLN A 184 33.67 5.21 -2.75
N GLN A 185 34.40 4.40 -1.99
CA GLN A 185 35.42 3.49 -2.54
C GLN A 185 34.88 2.58 -3.65
N ARG A 186 33.61 2.16 -3.56
CA ARG A 186 32.95 1.35 -4.57
C ARG A 186 32.52 2.15 -5.81
N ALA A 187 32.23 3.44 -5.67
CA ALA A 187 32.03 4.35 -6.81
C ALA A 187 33.37 4.62 -7.51
N ASP A 188 34.40 5.01 -6.76
CA ASP A 188 35.75 5.30 -7.29
C ASP A 188 36.32 4.09 -8.07
N ALA A 189 36.08 2.87 -7.59
CA ALA A 189 36.49 1.63 -8.27
C ALA A 189 35.68 1.31 -9.54
N LEU A 190 34.41 1.74 -9.62
CA LEU A 190 33.60 1.61 -10.83
C LEU A 190 34.01 2.65 -11.89
N ASP A 191 34.33 3.87 -11.47
CA ASP A 191 34.84 4.92 -12.37
C ASP A 191 36.22 4.53 -12.95
N GLN A 192 37.12 3.95 -12.14
CA GLN A 192 38.38 3.39 -12.65
C GLN A 192 38.15 2.24 -13.64
N TRP A 193 37.15 1.39 -13.41
CA TRP A 193 36.81 0.30 -14.33
C TRP A 193 36.22 0.81 -15.66
N LEU A 194 35.39 1.86 -15.61
CA LEU A 194 34.87 2.54 -16.80
C LEU A 194 36.00 3.19 -17.62
N ILE A 195 36.93 3.91 -16.97
CA ILE A 195 38.10 4.50 -17.63
C ILE A 195 38.97 3.42 -18.30
N GLY A 196 39.11 2.25 -17.68
CA GLY A 196 39.78 1.09 -18.29
C GLY A 196 39.03 0.55 -19.51
N ALA A 197 37.70 0.37 -19.41
CA ALA A 197 36.87 -0.10 -20.51
C ALA A 197 36.86 0.85 -21.71
N ASP A 198 36.81 2.16 -21.49
CA ASP A 198 36.90 3.17 -22.56
C ASP A 198 38.28 3.16 -23.25
N ALA A 199 39.35 2.92 -22.50
CA ALA A 199 40.70 2.76 -23.06
C ALA A 199 40.83 1.49 -23.91
N ASP A 200 40.25 0.36 -23.47
CA ASP A 200 40.21 -0.89 -24.24
C ASP A 200 39.34 -0.74 -25.50
N ILE A 201 38.21 -0.03 -25.43
CA ILE A 201 37.38 0.30 -26.60
C ILE A 201 38.18 1.14 -27.60
N ALA A 202 38.87 2.20 -27.15
CA ALA A 202 39.70 3.03 -28.03
C ALA A 202 40.87 2.22 -28.65
N ALA A 203 41.45 1.26 -27.92
CA ALA A 203 42.46 0.35 -28.46
C ALA A 203 41.90 -0.60 -29.53
N LEU A 204 40.69 -1.14 -29.31
CA LEU A 204 39.98 -1.99 -30.27
C LEU A 204 39.54 -1.22 -31.53
N GLU A 205 39.05 0.01 -31.39
CA GLU A 205 38.76 0.90 -32.53
C GLU A 205 40.04 1.24 -33.31
N GLY A 206 41.14 1.52 -32.61
CA GLY A 206 42.46 1.71 -33.23
C GLY A 206 42.98 0.47 -33.97
N ALA A 207 42.70 -0.73 -33.46
CA ALA A 207 43.01 -2.00 -34.12
C ALA A 207 42.10 -2.24 -35.35
N LEU A 208 40.80 -1.97 -35.24
CA LEU A 208 39.84 -2.05 -36.34
C LEU A 208 40.20 -1.09 -37.48
N ALA A 209 40.57 0.16 -37.16
CA ALA A 209 41.00 1.15 -38.14
C ALA A 209 42.30 0.74 -38.86
N LYS A 210 43.25 0.08 -38.15
CA LYS A 210 44.43 -0.54 -38.78
C LYS A 210 44.03 -1.69 -39.70
N ALA A 211 43.18 -2.61 -39.24
CA ALA A 211 42.71 -3.74 -40.04
C ALA A 211 41.98 -3.29 -41.32
N GLN A 212 41.10 -2.29 -41.23
CA GLN A 212 40.42 -1.69 -42.38
C GLN A 212 41.39 -1.03 -43.35
N ARG A 213 42.42 -0.29 -42.87
CA ARG A 213 43.47 0.26 -43.75
C ARG A 213 44.26 -0.83 -44.46
N THR A 214 44.60 -1.92 -43.77
CA THR A 214 45.26 -3.09 -44.40
C THR A 214 44.34 -3.74 -45.44
N GLN A 215 43.04 -3.89 -45.15
CA GLN A 215 42.06 -4.46 -46.09
C GLN A 215 41.82 -3.56 -47.30
N GLN A 216 41.84 -2.23 -47.14
CA GLN A 216 41.80 -1.27 -48.25
C GLN A 216 43.10 -1.29 -49.07
N ALA A 217 44.25 -1.45 -48.43
CA ALA A 217 45.53 -1.58 -49.13
C ALA A 217 45.63 -2.89 -49.93
N THR A 218 45.17 -4.02 -49.39
CA THR A 218 45.12 -5.29 -50.14
C THR A 218 44.07 -5.25 -51.25
N ALA A 219 42.91 -4.63 -51.03
CA ALA A 219 41.92 -4.40 -52.08
C ALA A 219 42.45 -3.51 -53.22
N TYR A 220 43.18 -2.44 -52.90
CA TYR A 220 43.83 -1.56 -53.89
C TYR A 220 44.94 -2.28 -54.67
N LEU A 221 45.76 -3.12 -54.01
CA LEU A 221 46.75 -3.94 -54.68
C LEU A 221 46.08 -5.00 -55.59
N ALA A 222 45.01 -5.64 -55.13
CA ALA A 222 44.24 -6.61 -55.92
C ALA A 222 43.60 -5.95 -57.15
N SER A 223 42.95 -4.80 -57.02
CA SER A 223 42.38 -4.08 -58.16
C SER A 223 43.46 -3.66 -59.15
N LYS A 224 44.62 -3.18 -58.66
CA LYS A 224 45.74 -2.76 -59.51
C LYS A 224 46.46 -3.93 -60.19
N SER A 225 46.40 -5.15 -59.63
CA SER A 225 46.84 -6.37 -60.33
C SER A 225 45.84 -6.86 -61.37
N ALA A 226 44.54 -6.60 -61.19
CA ALA A 226 43.51 -6.96 -62.16
C ALA A 226 43.44 -5.99 -63.35
N GLU A 227 43.68 -4.70 -63.11
CA GLU A 227 43.65 -3.63 -64.13
C GLU A 227 44.77 -3.76 -65.18
N ASN A 228 45.82 -4.54 -64.91
CA ASN A 228 46.99 -4.70 -65.78
C ASN A 228 46.98 -6.03 -66.58
N ALA A 229 45.82 -6.66 -66.79
CA ALA A 229 45.70 -8.04 -67.27
C ALA A 229 44.79 -8.27 -68.52
N GLN A 230 44.40 -7.22 -69.25
CA GLN A 230 43.70 -7.27 -70.56
C GLN A 230 44.06 -5.99 -71.34
N ALA A 231 44.45 -5.96 -72.63
CA ALA A 231 44.87 -6.93 -73.66
C ALA A 231 45.55 -6.10 -74.82
N PRO A 232 45.71 -6.55 -76.09
CA PRO A 232 46.23 -7.80 -76.66
C PRO A 232 47.43 -7.61 -77.67
N SER A 233 48.03 -8.73 -78.11
CA SER A 233 48.57 -9.01 -79.47
C SER A 233 49.70 -8.20 -80.19
N VAL A 234 50.72 -8.95 -80.64
CA VAL A 234 51.35 -8.95 -82.00
C VAL A 234 52.40 -7.87 -82.40
N GLU A 235 53.68 -8.31 -82.39
CA GLU A 235 54.67 -8.36 -83.51
C GLU A 235 55.26 -7.08 -84.20
N THR A 236 56.48 -7.26 -84.74
CA THR A 236 57.27 -6.40 -85.67
C THR A 236 58.07 -5.17 -85.17
N ALA A 237 59.36 -5.43 -84.88
CA ALA A 237 60.57 -4.80 -85.44
C ALA A 237 60.81 -3.25 -85.52
N THR A 238 62.08 -2.89 -85.21
CA THR A 238 62.96 -1.81 -85.76
C THR A 238 63.44 -0.65 -84.85
N ALA A 239 64.78 -0.53 -84.81
CA ALA A 239 65.63 0.69 -84.81
C ALA A 239 65.89 1.58 -83.57
N LYS A 240 67.22 1.72 -83.31
CA LYS A 240 68.01 2.92 -82.88
C LYS A 240 68.12 3.35 -81.38
N ALA A 241 69.40 3.36 -80.94
CA ALA A 241 70.06 4.31 -80.03
C ALA A 241 69.66 4.28 -78.51
N GLU A 242 70.50 4.44 -77.48
CA GLU A 242 71.97 4.64 -77.29
C GLU A 242 72.45 3.71 -76.13
N LYS A 243 73.58 2.98 -76.15
CA LYS A 243 74.98 3.37 -75.80
C LYS A 243 75.19 4.05 -74.43
N PRO A 244 76.34 3.85 -73.72
CA PRO A 244 77.10 2.62 -73.35
C PRO A 244 77.43 2.68 -71.81
N PRO A 245 78.55 2.15 -71.22
CA PRO A 245 79.59 1.15 -71.57
C PRO A 245 79.64 -0.03 -70.54
N ASN A 246 80.64 -0.92 -70.40
CA ASN A 246 82.04 -0.97 -70.86
C ASN A 246 82.66 -2.40 -70.86
N ASN A 247 83.48 -2.74 -71.88
CA ASN A 247 84.70 -3.60 -71.92
C ASN A 247 84.82 -4.94 -71.14
N ASN A 248 85.60 -5.96 -71.55
CA ASN A 248 86.45 -6.26 -72.74
C ASN A 248 86.47 -7.83 -72.88
N ARG A 249 86.59 -8.52 -74.03
CA ARG A 249 87.25 -8.33 -75.35
C ARG A 249 88.69 -8.87 -75.43
N LYS A 250 88.88 -9.89 -76.28
CA LYS A 250 89.84 -10.04 -77.42
C LYS A 250 89.91 -11.54 -77.81
N LYS A 251 90.17 -12.04 -79.02
CA LYS A 251 90.32 -11.62 -80.45
C LYS A 251 91.08 -12.82 -81.12
N THR A 252 91.11 -13.14 -82.42
CA THR A 252 90.27 -12.91 -83.63
C THR A 252 90.86 -13.69 -84.82
N GLN A 253 90.01 -14.24 -85.71
CA GLN A 253 90.12 -14.26 -87.20
C GLN A 253 91.31 -14.97 -87.90
N THR A 254 91.40 -15.04 -89.24
CA THR A 254 90.56 -15.73 -90.29
C THR A 254 91.38 -15.73 -91.62
N ALA A 255 91.06 -16.63 -92.56
CA ALA A 255 90.96 -16.39 -94.02
C ALA A 255 92.21 -16.34 -94.97
N VAL A 256 92.13 -17.17 -96.04
CA VAL A 256 92.15 -16.79 -97.50
C VAL A 256 93.45 -16.89 -98.36
N GLU A 257 93.35 -17.69 -99.45
CA GLU A 257 93.94 -17.61 -100.84
C GLU A 257 95.48 -17.56 -101.08
N THR A 258 96.09 -17.92 -102.24
CA THR A 258 96.02 -19.04 -103.26
C THR A 258 97.24 -18.93 -104.23
N ALA A 259 97.52 -19.95 -105.09
CA ALA A 259 98.53 -19.97 -106.21
C ALA A 259 100.03 -20.13 -105.79
N ALA A 260 101.09 -20.43 -106.60
CA ALA A 260 101.33 -20.98 -107.96
C ALA A 260 102.88 -21.19 -108.19
N GLU A 261 103.50 -21.84 -109.21
CA GLU A 261 103.18 -22.91 -110.20
C GLU A 261 104.46 -23.40 -110.99
N SER A 262 104.47 -24.66 -111.48
CA SER A 262 105.14 -25.17 -112.72
C SER A 262 106.67 -25.50 -112.86
N SER A 263 106.99 -26.32 -113.90
CA SER A 263 108.30 -26.57 -114.61
C SER A 263 109.38 -27.47 -113.94
N SER A 264 110.45 -28.02 -114.56
CA SER A 264 110.80 -28.59 -115.92
C SER A 264 112.32 -28.93 -116.04
N ASP A 265 112.90 -29.74 -116.95
CA ASP A 265 112.59 -31.10 -117.50
C ASP A 265 113.78 -31.68 -118.36
N GLU A 266 113.63 -32.91 -118.91
CA GLU A 266 114.32 -33.57 -120.07
C GLU A 266 115.88 -33.86 -120.19
N THR A 267 116.21 -35.16 -120.45
CA THR A 267 117.14 -35.75 -121.51
C THR A 267 118.69 -35.99 -121.39
N MET A 268 119.13 -37.10 -122.07
CA MET A 268 120.43 -37.43 -122.78
C MET A 268 121.79 -37.65 -122.03
N THR A 269 122.87 -38.26 -122.60
CA THR A 269 123.12 -39.62 -123.19
C THR A 269 124.65 -39.91 -123.42
N ASP A 270 125.07 -41.18 -123.29
CA ASP A 270 126.14 -41.96 -124.00
C ASP A 270 127.68 -41.69 -124.06
N GLU A 271 128.40 -42.84 -123.99
CA GLU A 271 129.59 -43.34 -124.75
C GLU A 271 131.11 -43.00 -124.55
N PHE A 272 131.92 -44.05 -124.86
CA PHE A 272 133.35 -44.20 -125.26
C PHE A 272 134.53 -43.73 -124.35
N VAL A 273 135.65 -44.44 -124.07
CA VAL A 273 136.40 -45.65 -124.59
C VAL A 273 137.64 -45.32 -125.51
N VAL A 274 138.61 -46.27 -125.60
CA VAL A 274 139.95 -46.28 -126.29
C VAL A 274 141.02 -45.31 -125.70
N VAL A 275 142.36 -45.37 -125.89
CA VAL A 275 143.39 -46.05 -126.75
C VAL A 275 144.75 -46.10 -125.94
N ALA A 276 145.88 -46.76 -126.25
CA ALA A 276 146.38 -47.80 -127.19
C ALA A 276 147.86 -48.19 -126.86
N ALA A 277 148.46 -49.15 -127.61
CA ALA A 277 149.92 -49.41 -127.81
C ALA A 277 150.74 -50.06 -126.66
N SER A 278 151.84 -50.83 -126.88
CA SER A 278 152.52 -51.36 -128.09
C SER A 278 153.36 -52.61 -127.66
N SER A 279 153.28 -53.81 -128.23
CA SER A 279 153.60 -54.32 -129.59
C SER A 279 154.99 -55.03 -129.69
N ALA A 280 155.26 -55.76 -130.78
CA ALA A 280 156.57 -56.29 -131.19
C ALA A 280 157.21 -57.52 -130.47
N GLN A 281 156.44 -58.55 -130.09
CA GLN A 281 156.93 -59.96 -130.15
C GLN A 281 156.02 -60.78 -131.09
N GLN A 282 155.95 -60.31 -132.33
CA GLN A 282 154.71 -60.31 -133.13
C GLN A 282 154.68 -61.33 -134.27
N THR A 283 155.56 -62.35 -134.24
CA THR A 283 155.70 -63.35 -135.32
C THR A 283 155.08 -64.71 -134.99
N GLN A 284 154.46 -64.85 -133.81
CA GLN A 284 153.88 -66.12 -133.36
C GLN A 284 152.39 -66.00 -132.97
N GLN A 285 151.88 -64.77 -132.79
CA GLN A 285 150.48 -64.50 -132.40
C GLN A 285 149.47 -64.56 -133.57
N ILE A 286 149.92 -64.50 -134.83
CA ILE A 286 149.02 -64.42 -135.99
C ILE A 286 148.18 -65.71 -136.15
N ALA A 287 148.78 -66.88 -135.88
CA ALA A 287 148.08 -68.17 -135.98
C ALA A 287 146.96 -68.34 -134.93
N ASP A 288 147.19 -67.92 -133.68
CA ASP A 288 146.20 -68.04 -132.61
C ASP A 288 145.01 -67.08 -132.78
N LEU A 289 145.23 -65.92 -133.41
CA LEU A 289 144.20 -64.88 -133.56
C LEU A 289 143.11 -65.25 -134.58
N GLU A 290 143.44 -65.97 -135.66
CA GLU A 290 142.44 -66.43 -136.63
C GLU A 290 141.45 -67.42 -135.99
N GLN A 291 141.94 -68.30 -135.11
CA GLN A 291 141.08 -69.25 -134.40
C GLN A 291 140.20 -68.58 -133.33
N GLN A 292 140.67 -67.49 -132.70
CA GLN A 292 139.89 -66.73 -131.73
C GLN A 292 138.78 -65.88 -132.38
N LEU A 293 139.02 -65.32 -133.56
CA LEU A 293 138.04 -64.48 -134.26
C LEU A 293 136.75 -65.25 -134.62
N ALA A 294 136.87 -66.51 -135.03
CA ALA A 294 135.74 -67.38 -135.34
C ALA A 294 134.87 -67.71 -134.10
N VAL A 295 135.47 -67.81 -132.92
CA VAL A 295 134.74 -68.04 -131.66
C VAL A 295 134.07 -66.75 -131.16
N ALA A 296 134.68 -65.59 -131.43
CA ALA A 296 134.12 -64.29 -131.07
C ALA A 296 132.84 -63.96 -131.87
N SER A 297 132.82 -64.22 -133.18
CA SER A 297 131.64 -63.93 -134.02
C SER A 297 130.43 -64.80 -133.67
N ALA A 298 130.64 -66.08 -133.33
CA ALA A 298 129.57 -66.96 -132.85
C ALA A 298 128.93 -66.45 -131.55
N ARG A 299 129.75 -66.00 -130.58
CA ARG A 299 129.27 -65.44 -129.31
C ARG A 299 128.53 -64.11 -129.44
N ALA A 300 128.85 -63.30 -130.46
CA ALA A 300 128.13 -62.06 -130.73
C ALA A 300 126.66 -62.34 -131.12
N ALA A 301 126.41 -63.35 -131.96
CA ALA A 301 125.07 -63.72 -132.40
C ALA A 301 124.19 -64.28 -131.26
N GLU A 302 124.77 -65.06 -130.33
CA GLU A 302 124.04 -65.54 -129.15
C GLU A 302 123.64 -64.39 -128.20
N LEU A 303 124.47 -63.34 -128.09
CA LEU A 303 124.19 -62.17 -127.25
C LEU A 303 123.04 -61.30 -127.79
N GLU A 304 122.97 -61.03 -129.10
CA GLU A 304 121.82 -60.29 -129.66
C GLU A 304 120.50 -61.04 -129.48
N ALA A 305 120.50 -62.37 -129.67
CA ALA A 305 119.32 -63.21 -129.44
C ALA A 305 118.87 -63.17 -127.96
N ALA A 306 119.82 -63.19 -127.01
CA ALA A 306 119.53 -63.06 -125.59
C ALA A 306 118.92 -61.68 -125.25
N HIS A 307 119.52 -60.58 -125.71
CA HIS A 307 119.03 -59.22 -125.45
C HIS A 307 117.64 -58.97 -126.08
N SER A 308 117.36 -59.53 -127.26
CA SER A 308 116.04 -59.41 -127.90
C SER A 308 114.92 -60.03 -127.07
N SER A 309 115.13 -61.22 -126.48
CA SER A 309 114.14 -61.84 -125.58
C SER A 309 114.00 -61.09 -124.26
N GLN A 310 115.10 -60.64 -123.66
CA GLN A 310 115.09 -59.86 -122.41
C GLN A 310 114.31 -58.55 -122.54
N ALA A 311 114.41 -57.85 -123.67
CA ALA A 311 113.65 -56.63 -123.95
C ALA A 311 112.13 -56.87 -124.08
N ALA A 312 111.71 -58.04 -124.58
CA ALA A 312 110.30 -58.44 -124.64
C ALA A 312 109.74 -58.79 -123.24
N GLU A 313 110.54 -59.47 -122.41
CA GLU A 313 110.22 -59.79 -121.02
C GLU A 313 110.00 -58.52 -120.19
N GLN A 314 110.92 -57.55 -120.30
CA GLN A 314 110.81 -56.25 -119.63
C GLN A 314 109.55 -55.48 -120.04
N ARG A 315 109.18 -55.47 -121.33
CA ARG A 315 107.96 -54.79 -121.80
C ARG A 315 106.69 -55.41 -121.24
N ARG A 316 106.64 -56.74 -121.02
CA ARG A 316 105.54 -57.39 -120.30
C ARG A 316 105.48 -56.97 -118.84
N GLN A 317 106.62 -56.96 -118.14
CA GLN A 317 106.68 -56.57 -116.73
C GLN A 317 106.26 -55.10 -116.53
N VAL A 318 106.65 -54.19 -117.42
CA VAL A 318 106.17 -52.79 -117.40
C VAL A 318 104.66 -52.71 -117.59
N ALA A 319 104.10 -53.37 -118.60
CA ALA A 319 102.65 -53.36 -118.85
C ALA A 319 101.84 -53.97 -117.68
N GLU A 320 102.36 -55.02 -117.04
CA GLU A 320 101.73 -55.61 -115.85
C GLU A 320 101.81 -54.65 -114.65
N LEU A 321 102.95 -53.99 -114.42
CA LEU A 321 103.10 -52.98 -113.37
C LEU A 321 102.20 -51.76 -113.62
N GLU A 322 102.04 -51.31 -114.86
CA GLU A 322 101.06 -50.27 -115.22
C GLU A 322 99.63 -50.70 -114.92
N GLN A 323 99.25 -51.95 -115.24
CA GLN A 323 97.94 -52.49 -114.90
C GLN A 323 97.73 -52.60 -113.38
N GLN A 324 98.76 -53.04 -112.63
CA GLN A 324 98.72 -53.08 -111.17
C GLN A 324 98.64 -51.68 -110.55
N VAL A 325 99.34 -50.68 -111.08
CA VAL A 325 99.26 -49.27 -110.66
C VAL A 325 97.91 -48.65 -111.00
N ALA A 326 97.32 -48.97 -112.15
CA ALA A 326 95.96 -48.56 -112.51
C ALA A 326 94.92 -49.17 -111.54
N ALA A 327 95.04 -50.47 -111.23
CA ALA A 327 94.19 -51.15 -110.26
C ALA A 327 94.38 -50.60 -108.82
N ALA A 328 95.61 -50.25 -108.43
CA ALA A 328 95.90 -49.61 -107.14
C ALA A 328 95.31 -48.19 -107.06
N LYS A 329 95.41 -47.39 -108.13
CA LYS A 329 94.77 -46.07 -108.22
C LYS A 329 93.24 -46.16 -108.22
N ALA A 330 92.65 -47.20 -108.80
CA ALA A 330 91.22 -47.47 -108.72
C ALA A 330 90.80 -47.82 -107.28
N LYS A 331 91.51 -48.76 -106.63
CA LYS A 331 91.29 -49.14 -105.22
C LYS A 331 91.50 -47.98 -104.26
N SER A 332 92.47 -47.09 -104.50
CA SER A 332 92.64 -45.84 -103.75
C SER A 332 91.39 -44.99 -103.86
N LYS A 333 90.94 -44.65 -105.07
CA LYS A 333 89.72 -43.84 -105.28
C LYS A 333 88.45 -44.47 -104.71
N GLU A 334 88.41 -45.80 -104.58
CA GLU A 334 87.32 -46.53 -103.95
C GLU A 334 87.42 -46.47 -102.40
N ALA A 335 88.63 -46.60 -101.84
CA ALA A 335 88.90 -46.36 -100.42
C ALA A 335 88.67 -44.90 -100.00
N ASP A 336 89.03 -43.93 -100.85
CA ASP A 336 88.79 -42.50 -100.63
C ASP A 336 87.28 -42.21 -100.58
N LYS A 337 86.50 -42.84 -101.47
CA LYS A 337 85.02 -42.80 -101.42
C LYS A 337 84.46 -43.50 -100.18
N ALA A 338 85.01 -44.65 -99.78
CA ALA A 338 84.58 -45.36 -98.58
C ALA A 338 84.87 -44.55 -97.30
N ASN A 339 86.03 -43.89 -97.23
CA ASN A 339 86.37 -42.97 -96.14
C ASN A 339 85.46 -41.73 -96.14
N ALA A 340 85.17 -41.12 -97.30
CA ALA A 340 84.21 -40.02 -97.38
C ALA A 340 82.80 -40.44 -96.94
N ALA A 341 82.36 -41.65 -97.29
CA ALA A 341 81.09 -42.22 -96.84
C ALA A 341 81.10 -42.54 -95.33
N LEU A 342 82.21 -43.03 -94.78
CA LEU A 342 82.38 -43.24 -93.33
C LEU A 342 82.34 -41.93 -92.56
N VAL A 343 83.04 -40.88 -93.01
CA VAL A 343 83.02 -39.55 -92.38
C VAL A 343 81.60 -38.95 -92.41
N ALA A 344 80.86 -39.12 -93.51
CA ALA A 344 79.47 -38.68 -93.62
C ALA A 344 78.50 -39.51 -92.73
N ALA A 345 78.74 -40.82 -92.59
CA ALA A 345 77.98 -41.67 -91.67
C ALA A 345 78.28 -41.33 -90.21
N GLU A 346 79.54 -41.02 -89.89
CA GLU A 346 79.97 -40.54 -88.58
C GLU A 346 79.39 -39.16 -88.23
N SER A 347 79.31 -38.22 -89.18
CA SER A 347 78.66 -36.92 -88.92
C SER A 347 77.16 -37.08 -88.70
N ALA A 348 76.48 -37.87 -89.53
CA ALA A 348 75.06 -38.20 -89.32
C ALA A 348 74.80 -38.92 -87.98
N LEU A 349 75.71 -39.80 -87.55
CA LEU A 349 75.62 -40.46 -86.24
C LEU A 349 75.83 -39.48 -85.08
N ARG A 350 76.71 -38.47 -85.22
CA ARG A 350 76.87 -37.39 -84.24
C ARG A 350 75.64 -36.49 -84.19
N GLU A 351 75.07 -36.12 -85.34
CA GLU A 351 73.84 -35.34 -85.42
C GLU A 351 72.64 -36.05 -84.76
N GLU A 352 72.47 -37.36 -84.99
CA GLU A 352 71.43 -38.14 -84.28
C GLU A 352 71.76 -38.35 -82.79
N GLN A 353 73.03 -38.44 -82.39
CA GLN A 353 73.40 -38.44 -80.96
C GLN A 353 73.07 -37.10 -80.27
N GLU A 354 73.37 -35.97 -80.90
CA GLU A 354 73.01 -34.64 -80.39
C GLU A 354 71.49 -34.45 -80.36
N ARG A 355 70.77 -34.93 -81.38
CA ARG A 355 69.29 -34.95 -81.42
C ARG A 355 68.69 -35.78 -80.29
N LEU A 356 69.23 -36.98 -80.04
CA LEU A 356 68.78 -37.84 -78.94
C LEU A 356 69.10 -37.23 -77.58
N LEU A 357 70.26 -36.60 -77.40
CA LEU A 357 70.60 -35.88 -76.18
C LEU A 357 69.68 -34.67 -75.94
N ALA A 358 69.34 -33.92 -76.99
CA ALA A 358 68.36 -32.83 -76.92
C ALA A 358 66.96 -33.35 -76.54
N SER A 359 66.50 -34.45 -77.15
CA SER A 359 65.22 -35.08 -76.81
C SER A 359 65.21 -35.65 -75.39
N VAL A 360 66.31 -36.23 -74.91
CA VAL A 360 66.46 -36.68 -73.51
C VAL A 360 66.46 -35.50 -72.54
N ALA A 361 67.04 -34.35 -72.90
CA ALA A 361 66.97 -33.13 -72.10
C ALA A 361 65.54 -32.56 -72.03
N GLU A 362 64.82 -32.54 -73.16
CA GLU A 362 63.40 -32.13 -73.23
C GLU A 362 62.49 -33.08 -72.44
N LEU A 363 62.70 -34.40 -72.54
CA LEU A 363 62.00 -35.41 -71.73
C LEU A 363 62.33 -35.26 -70.24
N LYS A 364 63.54 -34.84 -69.88
CA LYS A 364 63.93 -34.57 -68.49
C LYS A 364 63.26 -33.30 -67.94
N ASP A 365 63.20 -32.23 -68.73
CA ASP A 365 62.52 -30.98 -68.32
C ASP A 365 61.01 -31.19 -68.22
N THR A 366 60.38 -31.80 -69.23
CA THR A 366 58.94 -32.11 -69.18
C THR A 366 58.58 -33.07 -68.04
N ASN A 367 59.43 -34.04 -67.71
CA ASN A 367 59.25 -34.88 -66.52
C ASN A 367 59.38 -34.05 -65.21
N ALA A 368 60.34 -33.14 -65.11
CA ALA A 368 60.45 -32.23 -63.96
C ALA A 368 59.22 -31.29 -63.84
N GLN A 369 58.69 -30.78 -64.96
CA GLN A 369 57.44 -30.03 -64.99
C GLN A 369 56.23 -30.87 -64.56
N LEU A 370 56.19 -32.16 -64.92
CA LEU A 370 55.13 -33.09 -64.50
C LEU A 370 55.24 -33.44 -63.02
N GLN A 371 56.44 -33.71 -62.51
CA GLN A 371 56.70 -33.93 -61.08
C GLN A 371 56.24 -32.72 -60.27
N LYS A 372 56.64 -31.50 -60.67
CA LYS A 372 56.17 -30.28 -60.01
C LYS A 372 54.64 -30.14 -60.06
N LYS A 373 53.99 -30.40 -61.19
CA LYS A 373 52.52 -30.37 -61.29
C LYS A 373 51.84 -31.40 -60.39
N VAL A 374 52.46 -32.55 -60.14
CA VAL A 374 51.98 -33.56 -59.18
C VAL A 374 52.19 -33.06 -57.74
N GLU A 375 53.32 -32.44 -57.41
CA GLU A 375 53.58 -31.84 -56.09
C GLU A 375 52.60 -30.68 -55.80
N ASP A 376 52.42 -29.76 -56.74
CA ASP A 376 51.45 -28.65 -56.66
C ASP A 376 50.02 -29.18 -56.49
N ALA A 377 49.64 -30.26 -57.20
CA ALA A 377 48.33 -30.89 -57.09
C ALA A 377 48.13 -31.62 -55.73
N VAL A 378 49.15 -32.31 -55.22
CA VAL A 378 49.11 -32.96 -53.90
C VAL A 378 49.03 -31.91 -52.79
N ALA A 379 49.73 -30.78 -52.91
CA ALA A 379 49.62 -29.67 -51.97
C ALA A 379 48.21 -29.07 -51.95
N SER A 380 47.58 -28.90 -53.12
CA SER A 380 46.19 -28.45 -53.24
C SER A 380 45.19 -29.46 -52.65
N ASP A 381 45.37 -30.75 -52.90
CA ASP A 381 44.56 -31.85 -52.36
C ASP A 381 44.69 -31.97 -50.82
N VAL A 382 45.85 -31.66 -50.24
CA VAL A 382 46.01 -31.50 -48.78
C VAL A 382 45.24 -30.28 -48.26
N GLN A 383 45.36 -29.12 -48.92
CA GLN A 383 44.61 -27.91 -48.53
C GLN A 383 43.09 -28.14 -48.56
N LEU A 384 42.58 -28.83 -49.57
CA LEU A 384 41.16 -29.18 -49.68
C LEU A 384 40.69 -30.14 -48.58
N ARG A 385 41.54 -31.05 -48.08
CA ARG A 385 41.24 -31.87 -46.89
C ARG A 385 41.25 -31.05 -45.60
N ASP A 386 42.16 -30.10 -45.46
CA ASP A 386 42.19 -29.18 -44.32
C ASP A 386 40.96 -28.25 -44.31
N GLU A 387 40.47 -27.82 -45.47
CA GLU A 387 39.21 -27.08 -45.58
C GLU A 387 37.99 -27.97 -45.31
N LEU A 388 37.96 -29.19 -45.84
CA LEU A 388 36.88 -30.14 -45.59
C LEU A 388 36.76 -30.48 -44.10
N THR A 389 37.87 -30.68 -43.38
CA THR A 389 37.86 -30.95 -41.93
C THR A 389 37.44 -29.72 -41.11
N LYS A 390 37.84 -28.49 -41.50
CA LYS A 390 37.33 -27.24 -40.91
C LYS A 390 35.82 -27.05 -41.14
N LEU A 391 35.32 -27.41 -42.33
CA LEU A 391 33.88 -27.39 -42.63
C LEU A 391 33.12 -28.45 -41.82
N GLN A 392 33.68 -29.65 -41.62
CA GLN A 392 33.09 -30.69 -40.78
C GLN A 392 33.05 -30.32 -39.29
N SER A 393 34.10 -29.66 -38.75
CA SER A 393 34.09 -29.18 -37.36
C SER A 393 33.13 -28.00 -37.17
N SER A 394 33.06 -27.08 -38.14
CA SER A 394 32.07 -25.99 -38.18
C SER A 394 30.64 -26.54 -38.25
N LEU A 395 30.38 -27.54 -39.09
CA LEU A 395 29.07 -28.19 -39.18
C LEU A 395 28.65 -28.78 -37.83
N ARG A 396 29.51 -29.58 -37.18
CA ARG A 396 29.24 -30.11 -35.83
C ARG A 396 28.95 -28.99 -34.83
N GLN A 397 29.75 -27.93 -34.82
CA GLN A 397 29.51 -26.77 -33.95
C GLN A 397 28.13 -26.13 -34.18
N THR A 398 27.64 -26.08 -35.44
CA THR A 398 26.26 -25.62 -35.73
C THR A 398 25.18 -26.63 -35.34
N GLU A 399 25.46 -27.93 -35.36
CA GLU A 399 24.54 -28.98 -34.89
C GLU A 399 24.42 -28.99 -33.36
N ASP A 400 25.54 -28.84 -32.64
CA ASP A 400 25.59 -28.68 -31.19
C ASP A 400 24.87 -27.38 -30.76
N ALA A 401 25.19 -26.24 -31.39
CA ALA A 401 24.50 -24.98 -31.14
C ALA A 401 23.00 -25.04 -31.46
N LYS A 402 22.58 -25.85 -32.45
CA LYS A 402 21.17 -26.13 -32.74
C LYS A 402 20.53 -27.01 -31.66
N SER A 403 21.27 -27.97 -31.09
CA SER A 403 20.84 -28.77 -29.94
C SER A 403 20.62 -27.91 -28.70
N ASP A 404 21.58 -27.04 -28.37
CA ASP A 404 21.49 -26.10 -27.24
C ASP A 404 20.36 -25.09 -27.41
N ASN A 405 20.19 -24.53 -28.62
CA ASN A 405 19.05 -23.67 -28.92
C ASN A 405 17.71 -24.42 -28.75
N ASN A 406 17.60 -25.67 -29.20
CA ASN A 406 16.41 -26.49 -28.94
C ASN A 406 16.18 -26.77 -27.45
N ALA A 407 17.24 -27.00 -26.67
CA ALA A 407 17.15 -27.15 -25.22
C ALA A 407 16.69 -25.84 -24.54
N ASN A 408 17.18 -24.69 -25.00
CA ASN A 408 16.79 -23.38 -24.49
C ASN A 408 15.36 -22.99 -24.90
N PHE A 409 14.92 -23.31 -26.11
CA PHE A 409 13.50 -23.18 -26.50
C PHE A 409 12.60 -24.06 -25.63
N ARG A 410 12.99 -25.31 -25.31
CA ARG A 410 12.24 -26.17 -24.38
C ARG A 410 12.15 -25.59 -22.97
N LYS A 411 13.19 -24.91 -22.47
CA LYS A 411 13.15 -24.17 -21.19
C LYS A 411 12.18 -22.98 -21.28
N LEU A 412 12.30 -22.16 -22.34
CA LEU A 412 11.43 -21.00 -22.56
C LEU A 412 9.95 -21.39 -22.65
N TRP A 413 9.61 -22.48 -23.34
CA TRP A 413 8.23 -23.00 -23.39
C TRP A 413 7.70 -23.39 -22.01
N LYS A 414 8.48 -24.13 -21.20
CA LYS A 414 8.08 -24.43 -19.80
C LYS A 414 7.84 -23.17 -18.98
N THR A 415 8.73 -22.18 -19.08
CA THR A 415 8.57 -20.90 -18.37
C THR A 415 7.35 -20.10 -18.87
N ILE A 416 7.00 -20.20 -20.16
CA ILE A 416 5.75 -19.63 -20.71
C ILE A 416 4.52 -20.34 -20.11
N ASP A 417 4.53 -21.67 -20.02
CA ASP A 417 3.44 -22.45 -19.42
C ASP A 417 3.30 -22.15 -17.92
N GLU A 418 4.41 -22.05 -17.19
CA GLU A 418 4.46 -21.63 -15.78
C GLU A 418 3.86 -20.22 -15.60
N PHE A 419 4.21 -19.25 -16.45
CA PHE A 419 3.62 -17.91 -16.42
C PHE A 419 2.13 -17.90 -16.77
N GLN A 420 1.66 -18.75 -17.70
CA GLN A 420 0.23 -18.90 -17.98
C GLN A 420 -0.53 -19.44 -16.76
N MET A 421 0.00 -20.48 -16.10
CA MET A 421 -0.59 -21.05 -14.88
C MET A 421 -0.59 -20.07 -13.70
N VAL A 422 0.43 -19.21 -13.58
CA VAL A 422 0.45 -18.13 -12.57
C VAL A 422 -0.57 -17.04 -12.91
N ASN A 423 -0.70 -16.64 -14.18
CA ASN A 423 -1.68 -15.65 -14.63
C ASN A 423 -3.13 -16.14 -14.41
N GLN A 424 -3.43 -17.40 -14.72
CA GLN A 424 -4.73 -18.00 -14.42
C GLN A 424 -5.03 -17.94 -12.91
N LYS A 425 -4.10 -18.37 -12.06
CA LYS A 425 -4.27 -18.31 -10.59
C LYS A 425 -4.44 -16.88 -10.05
N LEU A 426 -3.89 -15.87 -10.73
CA LEU A 426 -4.12 -14.46 -10.39
C LEU A 426 -5.50 -13.98 -10.83
N GLN A 427 -6.01 -14.44 -11.98
CA GLN A 427 -7.37 -14.16 -12.44
C GLN A 427 -8.42 -14.81 -11.51
N GLU A 428 -8.21 -16.06 -11.12
CA GLU A 428 -9.04 -16.77 -10.14
C GLU A 428 -9.07 -16.05 -8.78
N LYS A 429 -7.90 -15.61 -8.27
CA LYS A 429 -7.81 -14.81 -7.04
C LYS A 429 -8.49 -13.44 -7.16
N ASN A 430 -8.38 -12.76 -8.30
CA ASN A 430 -9.05 -11.49 -8.52
C ASN A 430 -10.59 -11.65 -8.54
N ALA A 431 -11.11 -12.71 -9.17
CA ALA A 431 -12.54 -13.02 -9.16
C ALA A 431 -13.07 -13.35 -7.76
N LEU A 432 -12.27 -14.05 -6.94
CA LEU A 432 -12.59 -14.31 -5.53
C LEU A 432 -12.62 -13.00 -4.73
N LEU A 433 -11.56 -12.17 -4.83
CA LEU A 433 -11.49 -10.87 -4.14
C LEU A 433 -12.60 -9.90 -4.56
N GLU A 434 -13.02 -9.92 -5.84
CA GLU A 434 -14.17 -9.13 -6.30
C GLU A 434 -15.50 -9.63 -5.74
N THR A 435 -15.59 -10.92 -5.40
CA THR A 435 -16.75 -11.54 -4.74
C THR A 435 -16.77 -11.18 -3.25
N ASP A 436 -15.66 -11.35 -2.55
CA ASP A 436 -15.51 -10.97 -1.14
C ASP A 436 -15.80 -9.46 -0.94
N ALA A 437 -15.30 -8.61 -1.85
CA ALA A 437 -15.56 -7.17 -1.85
C ALA A 437 -17.02 -6.80 -2.21
N LYS A 438 -17.85 -7.73 -2.69
CA LYS A 438 -19.31 -7.54 -2.81
C LYS A 438 -20.01 -7.97 -1.52
N THR A 439 -19.60 -9.08 -0.93
CA THR A 439 -20.11 -9.57 0.37
C THR A 439 -19.89 -8.53 1.47
N VAL A 440 -18.67 -8.04 1.65
CA VAL A 440 -18.33 -7.02 2.67
C VAL A 440 -19.10 -5.71 2.46
N ARG A 441 -19.40 -5.33 1.22
CA ARG A 441 -20.27 -4.17 0.93
C ARG A 441 -21.72 -4.42 1.33
N ALA A 442 -22.26 -5.61 1.05
CA ALA A 442 -23.61 -5.97 1.48
C ALA A 442 -23.74 -6.05 3.02
N GLU A 443 -22.70 -6.47 3.72
CA GLU A 443 -22.63 -6.47 5.19
C GLU A 443 -22.50 -5.03 5.76
N ALA A 444 -21.75 -4.15 5.10
CA ALA A 444 -21.71 -2.73 5.42
C ALA A 444 -23.07 -2.04 5.21
N ASP A 445 -23.72 -2.27 4.06
CA ASP A 445 -25.06 -1.77 3.75
C ASP A 445 -26.13 -2.31 4.70
N LYS A 446 -25.95 -3.52 5.24
CA LYS A 446 -26.83 -4.09 6.27
C LYS A 446 -26.58 -3.42 7.61
N SER A 447 -25.35 -3.40 8.10
CA SER A 447 -25.01 -2.80 9.40
C SER A 447 -25.31 -1.30 9.46
N ALA A 448 -25.21 -0.57 8.35
CA ALA A 448 -25.67 0.82 8.26
C ALA A 448 -27.19 0.97 8.45
N LYS A 449 -28.01 0.03 7.94
CA LYS A 449 -29.47 0.00 8.16
C LYS A 449 -29.81 -0.43 9.59
N ASP A 450 -29.10 -1.41 10.12
CA ASP A 450 -29.28 -1.87 11.51
C ASP A 450 -28.94 -0.73 12.50
N LEU A 451 -27.89 0.07 12.23
CA LEU A 451 -27.56 1.28 12.98
C LEU A 451 -28.62 2.38 12.85
N ALA A 452 -29.13 2.65 11.64
CA ALA A 452 -30.20 3.64 11.45
C ALA A 452 -31.50 3.25 12.17
N ALA A 453 -31.83 1.95 12.19
CA ALA A 453 -32.98 1.43 12.94
C ALA A 453 -32.78 1.53 14.46
N LEU A 454 -31.55 1.30 14.97
CA LEU A 454 -31.22 1.52 16.37
C LEU A 454 -31.28 3.01 16.76
N GLN A 455 -30.82 3.92 15.88
CA GLN A 455 -30.89 5.36 16.13
C GLN A 455 -32.34 5.86 16.21
N ALA A 456 -33.20 5.47 15.26
CA ALA A 456 -34.62 5.79 15.29
C ALA A 456 -35.31 5.28 16.58
N ARG A 457 -34.90 4.09 17.06
CA ARG A 457 -35.39 3.55 18.33
C ARG A 457 -34.87 4.30 19.57
N THR A 458 -33.66 4.85 19.54
CA THR A 458 -33.20 5.74 20.62
C THR A 458 -33.95 7.06 20.62
N GLU A 459 -34.23 7.64 19.45
CA GLU A 459 -35.04 8.86 19.33
C GLU A 459 -36.49 8.65 19.82
N GLU A 460 -37.10 7.48 19.53
CA GLU A 460 -38.39 7.05 20.07
C GLU A 460 -38.38 6.92 21.61
N LEU A 461 -37.36 6.26 22.18
CA LEU A 461 -37.22 6.10 23.62
C LEU A 461 -36.90 7.42 24.35
N GLU A 462 -36.18 8.34 23.72
CA GLU A 462 -35.96 9.69 24.27
C GLU A 462 -37.25 10.52 24.27
N ALA A 463 -38.10 10.38 23.25
CA ALA A 463 -39.42 11.01 23.22
C ALA A 463 -40.35 10.43 24.31
N GLU A 464 -40.34 9.10 24.52
CA GLU A 464 -41.09 8.46 25.60
C GLU A 464 -40.56 8.86 26.99
N ALA A 465 -39.25 8.97 27.16
CA ALA A 465 -38.61 9.47 28.39
C ALA A 465 -38.94 10.96 28.66
N ALA A 466 -39.03 11.79 27.61
CA ALA A 466 -39.43 13.19 27.74
C ALA A 466 -40.92 13.29 28.14
N LYS A 467 -41.79 12.50 27.51
CA LYS A 467 -43.23 12.45 27.84
C LYS A 467 -43.46 11.98 29.28
N THR A 468 -42.86 10.85 29.68
CA THR A 468 -43.04 10.30 31.04
C THR A 468 -42.52 11.25 32.13
N ARG A 469 -41.46 12.04 31.86
CA ARG A 469 -41.04 13.16 32.74
C ARG A 469 -42.10 14.26 32.83
N SER A 470 -42.74 14.62 31.72
CA SER A 470 -43.85 15.58 31.71
C SER A 470 -45.06 15.08 32.51
N ASP A 471 -45.48 13.82 32.28
CA ASP A 471 -46.59 13.18 32.99
C ASP A 471 -46.29 13.05 34.50
N THR A 472 -45.02 12.82 34.86
CA THR A 472 -44.54 12.83 36.25
C THR A 472 -44.57 14.24 36.84
N GLY A 473 -44.17 15.28 36.10
CA GLY A 473 -44.25 16.67 36.56
C GLY A 473 -45.70 17.10 36.86
N VAL A 474 -46.64 16.76 35.97
CA VAL A 474 -48.07 17.04 36.17
C VAL A 474 -48.62 16.32 37.41
N SER A 475 -48.26 15.06 37.63
CA SER A 475 -48.72 14.30 38.80
C SER A 475 -48.06 14.74 40.11
N VAL A 476 -46.81 15.22 40.09
CA VAL A 476 -46.18 15.88 41.25
C VAL A 476 -46.96 17.14 41.63
N SER A 477 -47.23 18.05 40.69
CA SER A 477 -48.01 19.25 40.98
C SER A 477 -49.45 18.96 41.40
N GLN A 478 -50.05 17.85 40.92
CA GLN A 478 -51.35 17.39 41.43
C GLN A 478 -51.27 16.91 42.89
N VAL A 479 -50.21 16.20 43.27
CA VAL A 479 -49.97 15.80 44.67
C VAL A 479 -49.68 17.00 45.57
N GLU A 480 -48.96 18.01 45.09
CA GLU A 480 -48.74 19.28 45.80
C GLU A 480 -50.05 20.03 46.06
N MET A 481 -50.92 20.17 45.05
CA MET A 481 -52.25 20.78 45.20
C MET A 481 -53.13 20.01 46.21
N LEU A 482 -53.21 18.69 46.09
CA LEU A 482 -53.98 17.85 47.03
C LEU A 482 -53.42 17.90 48.45
N THR A 483 -52.10 18.05 48.62
CA THR A 483 -51.46 18.21 49.93
C THR A 483 -51.82 19.54 50.57
N ALA A 484 -51.86 20.62 49.78
CA ALA A 484 -52.32 21.94 50.25
C ALA A 484 -53.82 21.94 50.60
N GLU A 485 -54.66 21.29 49.79
CA GLU A 485 -56.09 21.12 50.07
C GLU A 485 -56.34 20.34 51.38
N VAL A 486 -55.63 19.21 51.58
CA VAL A 486 -55.69 18.44 52.83
C VAL A 486 -55.18 19.24 54.04
N ALA A 487 -54.20 20.12 53.87
CA ALA A 487 -53.77 21.03 54.94
C ALA A 487 -54.85 22.06 55.28
N SER A 488 -55.49 22.66 54.27
CA SER A 488 -56.60 23.60 54.45
C SER A 488 -57.80 22.95 55.15
N LEU A 489 -58.20 21.75 54.72
CA LEU A 489 -59.32 21.00 55.31
C LEU A 489 -59.03 20.57 56.76
N ARG A 490 -57.77 20.31 57.13
CA ARG A 490 -57.39 20.08 58.54
C ARG A 490 -57.55 21.34 59.38
N ALA A 491 -57.06 22.48 58.91
CA ALA A 491 -57.19 23.75 59.62
C ALA A 491 -58.66 24.18 59.80
N GLU A 492 -59.51 23.95 58.79
CA GLU A 492 -60.95 24.16 58.90
C GLU A 492 -61.60 23.23 59.93
N ASN A 493 -61.22 21.93 59.94
CA ASN A 493 -61.76 20.96 60.90
C ASN A 493 -61.32 21.28 62.35
N GLU A 494 -60.06 21.65 62.56
CA GLU A 494 -59.56 22.15 63.86
C GLU A 494 -60.33 23.40 64.32
N ALA A 495 -60.62 24.34 63.42
CA ALA A 495 -61.44 25.52 63.72
C ALA A 495 -62.91 25.15 64.05
N LEU A 496 -63.49 24.17 63.37
CA LEU A 496 -64.84 23.65 63.66
C LEU A 496 -64.90 22.92 65.01
N VAL A 497 -63.87 22.13 65.35
CA VAL A 497 -63.75 21.49 66.68
C VAL A 497 -63.62 22.54 67.79
N ALA A 498 -62.84 23.61 67.57
CA ALA A 498 -62.75 24.72 68.52
C ALA A 498 -64.09 25.48 68.68
N GLN A 499 -64.85 25.65 67.59
CA GLN A 499 -66.20 26.21 67.64
C GLN A 499 -67.18 25.30 68.38
N LEU A 500 -67.12 23.98 68.16
CA LEU A 500 -67.94 22.98 68.86
C LEU A 500 -67.68 23.02 70.36
N ALA A 501 -66.42 22.95 70.80
CA ALA A 501 -66.05 23.04 72.21
C ALA A 501 -66.50 24.38 72.84
N SER A 502 -66.45 25.49 72.08
CA SER A 502 -66.99 26.77 72.53
C SER A 502 -68.52 26.77 72.67
N ALA A 503 -69.23 26.07 71.79
CA ALA A 503 -70.69 25.91 71.85
C ALA A 503 -71.11 25.00 73.01
N GLU A 504 -70.41 23.88 73.23
CA GLU A 504 -70.61 22.97 74.35
C GLU A 504 -70.36 23.66 75.70
N ALA A 505 -69.28 24.46 75.82
CA ALA A 505 -69.02 25.25 77.02
C ALA A 505 -70.13 26.29 77.30
N LYS A 506 -70.65 26.96 76.26
CA LYS A 506 -71.79 27.88 76.37
C LYS A 506 -73.08 27.15 76.75
N TYR A 507 -73.32 25.96 76.20
CA TYR A 507 -74.47 25.13 76.53
C TYR A 507 -74.41 24.64 77.99
N ALA A 508 -73.25 24.14 78.45
CA ALA A 508 -73.04 23.75 79.84
C ALA A 508 -73.23 24.93 80.82
N ALA A 509 -72.74 26.12 80.47
CA ALA A 509 -72.98 27.34 81.25
C ALA A 509 -74.48 27.72 81.29
N SER A 510 -75.20 27.59 80.17
CA SER A 510 -76.65 27.82 80.11
C SER A 510 -77.43 26.81 80.97
N VAL A 511 -77.06 25.52 80.91
CA VAL A 511 -77.65 24.47 81.77
C VAL A 511 -77.41 24.75 83.25
N ALA A 512 -76.21 25.21 83.63
CA ALA A 512 -75.92 25.62 85.00
C ALA A 512 -76.72 26.85 85.45
N GLN A 513 -76.96 27.81 84.55
CA GLN A 513 -77.86 28.96 84.82
C GLN A 513 -79.31 28.52 85.01
N VAL A 514 -79.82 27.61 84.15
CA VAL A 514 -81.18 27.06 84.30
C VAL A 514 -81.33 26.31 85.62
N ALA A 515 -80.40 25.44 85.99
CA ALA A 515 -80.43 24.73 87.28
C ALA A 515 -80.39 25.69 88.48
N THR A 516 -79.64 26.80 88.37
CA THR A 516 -79.60 27.86 89.39
C THR A 516 -80.96 28.55 89.51
N LEU A 517 -81.57 28.94 88.39
CA LEU A 517 -82.91 29.56 88.35
C LEU A 517 -84.01 28.62 88.86
N GLU A 518 -83.90 27.31 88.59
CA GLU A 518 -84.81 26.30 89.15
C GLU A 518 -84.66 26.16 90.67
N GLN A 519 -83.43 26.26 91.19
CA GLN A 519 -83.16 26.28 92.63
C GLN A 519 -83.71 27.56 93.29
N GLU A 520 -83.48 28.74 92.69
CA GLU A 520 -84.02 30.02 93.16
C GLU A 520 -85.55 30.04 93.15
N LEU A 521 -86.19 29.56 92.09
CA LEU A 521 -87.65 29.44 91.98
C LEU A 521 -88.20 28.44 93.01
N SER A 522 -87.47 27.35 93.28
CA SER A 522 -87.82 26.36 94.31
C SER A 522 -87.56 26.86 95.74
N GLN A 523 -86.71 27.88 95.93
CA GLN A 523 -86.53 28.60 97.18
C GLN A 523 -87.66 29.61 97.37
N PHE A 524 -87.91 30.47 96.37
CA PHE A 524 -89.01 31.44 96.37
C PHE A 524 -90.39 30.81 96.63
N LYS A 525 -90.66 29.62 96.06
CA LYS A 525 -91.87 28.84 96.38
C LYS A 525 -92.01 28.51 97.87
N ARG A 526 -90.93 28.04 98.51
CA ARG A 526 -90.92 27.70 99.94
C ARG A 526 -91.04 28.94 100.82
N ASP A 527 -90.39 30.04 100.43
CA ASP A 527 -90.48 31.31 101.16
C ASP A 527 -91.88 31.94 101.03
N PHE A 528 -92.52 31.85 99.86
CA PHE A 528 -93.91 32.24 99.64
C PHE A 528 -94.89 31.37 100.43
N GLU A 529 -94.68 30.05 100.46
CA GLU A 529 -95.53 29.13 101.23
C GLU A 529 -95.40 29.37 102.74
N ALA A 530 -94.18 29.60 103.25
CA ALA A 530 -93.94 29.99 104.64
C ALA A 530 -94.56 31.37 104.97
N ALA A 531 -94.49 32.34 104.05
CA ALA A 531 -95.16 33.63 104.22
C ALA A 531 -96.69 33.50 104.21
N SER A 532 -97.25 32.62 103.39
CA SER A 532 -98.68 32.30 103.33
C SER A 532 -99.16 31.63 104.63
N GLN A 533 -98.42 30.64 105.14
CA GLN A 533 -98.68 30.03 106.45
C GLN A 533 -98.58 31.05 107.59
N LYS A 534 -97.59 31.96 107.55
CA LYS A 534 -97.49 33.04 108.54
C LYS A 534 -98.66 34.03 108.44
N ALA A 535 -99.15 34.33 107.25
CA ALA A 535 -100.32 35.18 107.05
C ALA A 535 -101.61 34.52 107.57
N SER A 536 -101.80 33.20 107.37
CA SER A 536 -102.95 32.48 107.94
C SER A 536 -102.86 32.36 109.47
N ALA A 537 -101.67 32.17 110.04
CA ALA A 537 -101.46 32.21 111.48
C ALA A 537 -101.79 33.59 112.07
N LEU A 538 -101.31 34.67 111.47
CA LEU A 538 -101.64 36.05 111.88
C LEU A 538 -103.14 36.36 111.72
N ALA A 539 -103.81 35.79 110.72
CA ALA A 539 -105.26 35.92 110.57
C ALA A 539 -106.01 35.17 111.68
N ALA A 540 -105.58 33.96 112.06
CA ALA A 540 -106.15 33.21 113.17
C ALA A 540 -105.89 33.88 114.53
N GLU A 541 -104.71 34.48 114.74
CA GLU A 541 -104.41 35.32 115.91
C GLU A 541 -105.31 36.57 115.95
N LEU A 542 -105.58 37.19 114.79
CA LEU A 542 -106.50 38.33 114.69
C LEU A 542 -107.96 37.94 114.99
N GLU A 543 -108.43 36.79 114.50
CA GLU A 543 -109.75 36.27 114.84
C GLU A 543 -109.84 35.90 116.33
N ALA A 544 -108.83 35.26 116.90
CA ALA A 544 -108.78 34.96 118.34
C ALA A 544 -108.74 36.23 119.21
N ALA A 545 -107.99 37.27 118.79
CA ALA A 545 -108.02 38.57 119.46
C ALA A 545 -109.39 39.25 119.32
N ALA A 546 -110.08 39.09 118.18
CA ALA A 546 -111.42 39.61 117.98
C ALA A 546 -112.49 38.86 118.79
N THR A 547 -112.38 37.55 118.99
CA THR A 547 -113.28 36.81 119.90
C THR A 547 -113.01 37.16 121.36
N ILE A 548 -111.75 37.24 121.79
CA ILE A 548 -111.37 37.69 123.15
C ILE A 548 -111.93 39.10 123.41
N HIS A 549 -111.71 40.06 122.51
CA HIS A 549 -112.26 41.41 122.64
C HIS A 549 -113.81 41.42 122.58
N GLY A 550 -114.43 40.46 121.89
CA GLY A 550 -115.87 40.23 121.90
C GLY A 550 -116.38 39.75 123.27
N GLU A 551 -115.70 38.78 123.86
CA GLU A 551 -115.98 38.24 125.21
C GLU A 551 -115.73 39.29 126.29
N GLU A 552 -114.62 40.03 126.23
CA GLU A 552 -114.33 41.19 127.08
C GLU A 552 -115.43 42.25 126.97
N LYS A 553 -115.89 42.57 125.75
CA LYS A 553 -117.00 43.52 125.54
C LYS A 553 -118.31 43.01 126.15
N VAL A 554 -118.61 41.72 126.06
CA VAL A 554 -119.78 41.11 126.72
C VAL A 554 -119.64 41.16 128.25
N ASN A 555 -118.47 40.83 128.79
CA ASN A 555 -118.17 40.88 130.22
C ASN A 555 -118.19 42.31 130.78
N LEU A 556 -117.69 43.30 130.03
CA LEU A 556 -117.80 44.71 130.38
C LEU A 556 -119.25 45.20 130.31
N THR A 557 -120.05 44.69 129.36
CA THR A 557 -121.48 45.04 129.25
C THR A 557 -122.31 44.44 130.41
N SER A 558 -122.03 43.19 130.82
CA SER A 558 -122.69 42.58 131.97
C SER A 558 -122.25 43.20 133.30
N LEU A 559 -120.97 43.60 133.43
CA LEU A 559 -120.48 44.41 134.54
C LEU A 559 -121.20 45.77 134.61
N LEU A 560 -121.40 46.44 133.48
CA LEU A 560 -122.14 47.71 133.41
C LEU A 560 -123.61 47.54 133.84
N ALA A 561 -124.26 46.45 133.41
CA ALA A 561 -125.64 46.13 133.81
C ALA A 561 -125.75 45.84 135.31
N ASN A 562 -124.79 45.10 135.89
CA ASN A 562 -124.73 44.83 137.34
C ASN A 562 -124.51 46.12 138.13
N LEU A 563 -123.62 47.01 137.69
CA LEU A 563 -123.40 48.31 138.34
C LEU A 563 -124.63 49.22 138.25
N GLN A 564 -125.43 49.12 137.17
CA GLN A 564 -126.69 49.86 137.06
C GLN A 564 -127.78 49.33 138.01
N THR A 565 -127.91 48.02 138.19
CA THR A 565 -128.86 47.46 139.17
C THR A 565 -128.42 47.69 140.61
N GLU A 566 -127.11 47.62 140.90
CA GLU A 566 -126.56 47.94 142.21
C GLU A 566 -126.78 49.42 142.57
N ASN A 567 -126.51 50.35 141.64
CA ASN A 567 -126.74 51.79 141.86
C ASN A 567 -128.23 52.11 142.12
N ALA A 568 -129.16 51.48 141.38
CA ALA A 568 -130.59 51.59 141.67
C ALA A 568 -130.96 51.04 143.08
N GLY A 569 -130.33 49.94 143.50
CA GLY A 569 -130.47 49.37 144.84
C GLY A 569 -129.91 50.29 145.93
N LEU A 570 -128.83 51.03 145.66
CA LEU A 570 -128.25 52.00 146.59
C LEU A 570 -129.13 53.25 146.74
N VAL A 571 -129.64 53.82 145.65
CA VAL A 571 -130.52 55.01 145.69
C VAL A 571 -131.77 54.78 146.57
N SER A 572 -132.39 53.59 146.49
CA SER A 572 -133.53 53.26 147.35
C SER A 572 -133.16 53.06 148.83
N LYS A 573 -131.93 52.63 149.14
CA LYS A 573 -131.43 52.54 150.53
C LYS A 573 -131.08 53.91 151.11
N THR A 574 -130.49 54.81 150.34
CA THR A 574 -130.15 56.17 150.79
C THR A 574 -131.39 56.93 151.26
N ALA A 575 -132.48 56.87 150.49
CA ALA A 575 -133.75 57.50 150.84
C ALA A 575 -134.42 56.93 152.12
N ALA A 576 -134.09 55.69 152.52
CA ALA A 576 -134.60 55.08 153.75
C ALA A 576 -133.75 55.41 154.99
N LEU A 577 -132.46 55.67 154.81
CA LEU A 577 -131.52 55.96 155.91
C LEU A 577 -131.66 57.39 156.45
N GLU A 578 -132.03 58.35 155.61
CA GLU A 578 -132.11 59.78 155.99
C GLU A 578 -133.27 60.09 156.96
N ALA A 579 -134.27 59.19 157.06
CA ALA A 579 -135.43 59.35 157.95
C ALA A 579 -135.24 58.73 159.36
N LEU A 580 -134.25 57.85 159.57
CA LEU A 580 -134.08 57.08 160.82
C LEU A 580 -133.04 57.68 161.80
N VAL A 581 -132.32 58.72 161.39
CA VAL A 581 -131.20 59.32 162.14
C VAL A 581 -131.64 60.23 163.31
N SER A 582 -132.94 60.51 163.45
CA SER A 582 -133.48 61.50 164.38
C SER A 582 -133.97 60.98 165.74
N GLU A 583 -134.18 59.66 165.93
CA GLU A 583 -134.96 59.16 167.09
C GLU A 583 -134.22 58.27 168.12
N SER A 584 -133.01 57.75 167.86
CA SER A 584 -132.16 57.14 168.92
C SER A 584 -130.67 57.15 168.55
N LYS A 585 -129.69 57.46 169.41
CA LYS A 585 -129.69 58.03 170.78
C LYS A 585 -129.96 57.12 172.01
N THR A 586 -129.46 55.88 172.01
CA THR A 586 -128.77 55.26 173.19
C THR A 586 -128.02 53.97 172.82
N ALA A 587 -126.96 53.63 173.58
CA ALA A 587 -126.29 52.32 173.69
C ALA A 587 -125.32 51.79 172.57
N THR A 588 -124.01 51.90 172.85
CA THR A 588 -122.96 50.84 172.86
C THR A 588 -122.85 49.70 171.80
N SER A 589 -121.69 49.64 171.13
CA SER A 589 -120.77 48.49 170.86
C SER A 589 -121.27 47.07 170.50
N SER A 590 -120.68 46.42 169.48
CA SER A 590 -119.55 45.47 169.61
C SER A 590 -119.23 44.75 168.27
N ASP A 591 -118.06 44.10 168.21
CA ASP A 591 -117.68 42.94 167.35
C ASP A 591 -117.62 43.14 165.80
N ALA A 592 -116.75 42.43 165.06
CA ALA A 592 -115.52 41.72 165.43
C ALA A 592 -114.60 41.56 164.18
N ALA A 593 -113.31 41.30 164.43
CA ALA A 593 -112.31 41.03 163.39
C ALA A 593 -112.28 39.54 163.01
N GLU A 594 -112.10 39.24 161.71
CA GLU A 594 -111.43 38.01 161.22
C GLU A 594 -111.29 38.03 159.68
N LYS A 595 -110.04 38.03 159.15
CA LYS A 595 -109.59 37.46 157.84
C LYS A 595 -108.20 37.89 157.34
N GLU A 596 -107.62 38.97 157.86
CA GLU A 596 -106.34 39.57 157.38
C GLU A 596 -105.06 38.73 157.69
N GLU A 597 -105.18 37.42 157.93
CA GLU A 597 -104.04 36.52 158.21
C GLU A 597 -103.73 35.53 157.07
N ALA A 598 -104.65 35.36 156.10
CA ALA A 598 -104.46 34.46 154.95
C ALA A 598 -103.53 35.02 153.84
N ALA A 599 -103.24 36.33 153.84
CA ALA A 599 -102.64 37.03 152.71
C ALA A 599 -101.09 37.00 152.66
N THR A 600 -100.41 36.59 153.74
CA THR A 600 -98.94 36.61 153.86
C THR A 600 -98.27 35.34 153.33
N ALA A 601 -98.88 34.16 153.52
CA ALA A 601 -98.31 32.87 153.10
C ALA A 601 -98.12 32.74 151.58
N MET A 602 -99.03 33.31 150.78
CA MET A 602 -99.06 33.14 149.31
C MET A 602 -97.92 33.83 148.54
N ARG A 603 -97.09 34.67 149.18
CA ARG A 603 -95.96 35.31 148.49
C ARG A 603 -94.71 34.43 148.44
N ALA A 604 -94.42 33.65 149.48
CA ALA A 604 -93.19 32.87 149.59
C ALA A 604 -93.05 31.76 148.52
N LEU A 605 -94.17 31.13 148.12
CA LEU A 605 -94.18 30.04 147.13
C LEU A 605 -93.99 30.51 145.68
N LYS A 606 -94.00 31.83 145.40
CA LYS A 606 -93.96 32.33 144.02
C LYS A 606 -92.54 32.42 143.45
N ASP A 607 -91.55 32.68 144.30
CA ASP A 607 -90.18 32.97 143.86
C ASP A 607 -89.37 31.68 143.58
N GLU A 608 -89.68 30.58 144.26
CA GLU A 608 -89.06 29.27 144.04
C GLU A 608 -89.40 28.67 142.66
N VAL A 609 -90.61 28.94 142.15
CA VAL A 609 -91.07 28.48 140.81
C VAL A 609 -90.29 29.17 139.68
N ILE A 610 -89.82 30.40 139.89
CA ILE A 610 -89.05 31.15 138.88
C ILE A 610 -87.63 30.56 138.76
N ALA A 611 -87.01 30.17 139.87
CA ALA A 611 -85.68 29.56 139.88
C ALA A 611 -85.62 28.22 139.10
N LEU A 612 -86.65 27.38 139.23
CA LEU A 612 -86.71 26.08 138.54
C LEU A 612 -86.93 26.20 137.03
N LYS A 613 -87.56 27.28 136.54
CA LYS A 613 -87.89 27.43 135.11
C LYS A 613 -86.69 27.83 134.24
N LEU A 614 -85.75 28.59 134.80
CA LEU A 614 -84.48 28.94 134.13
C LEU A 614 -83.49 27.76 134.02
N ALA A 615 -83.73 26.66 134.75
CA ALA A 615 -82.91 25.46 134.67
C ALA A 615 -83.27 24.55 133.49
N SER A 616 -84.54 24.56 133.02
CA SER A 616 -85.00 23.64 131.97
C SER A 616 -84.68 24.11 130.54
N GLU A 617 -84.67 25.42 130.25
CA GLU A 617 -84.34 25.93 128.92
C GLU A 617 -82.90 25.58 128.51
N LYS A 618 -81.98 25.56 129.47
CA LYS A 618 -80.55 25.26 129.26
C LYS A 618 -80.23 23.80 128.91
N ALA A 619 -81.25 22.93 128.86
CA ALA A 619 -81.16 21.54 128.40
C ALA A 619 -81.67 21.34 126.96
N GLY A 620 -82.30 22.34 126.33
CA GLY A 620 -82.87 22.21 124.98
C GLY A 620 -81.85 22.40 123.85
N GLU A 621 -80.91 23.34 124.01
CA GLU A 621 -80.03 23.79 122.91
C GLU A 621 -78.99 22.75 122.47
N THR A 622 -78.66 21.77 123.31
CA THR A 622 -77.66 20.72 123.00
C THR A 622 -78.21 19.57 122.16
N ALA A 623 -79.52 19.48 121.97
CA ALA A 623 -80.16 18.41 121.18
C ALA A 623 -80.21 18.67 119.67
N SER A 624 -80.06 19.92 119.23
CA SER A 624 -80.17 20.30 117.81
C SER A 624 -78.86 20.12 117.01
N ALA A 625 -77.71 20.27 117.67
CA ALA A 625 -76.39 20.27 117.02
C ALA A 625 -75.99 18.90 116.43
N SER A 626 -76.36 17.79 117.09
CA SER A 626 -76.01 16.42 116.67
C SER A 626 -76.71 16.00 115.38
N ALA A 627 -77.97 16.43 115.17
CA ALA A 627 -78.74 16.13 113.97
C ALA A 627 -78.14 16.76 112.69
N VAL A 628 -77.44 17.90 112.82
CA VAL A 628 -76.77 18.57 111.70
C VAL A 628 -75.49 17.83 111.30
N GLN A 629 -74.69 17.35 112.27
CA GLN A 629 -73.50 16.54 111.98
C GLN A 629 -73.85 15.22 111.29
N ALA A 630 -74.94 14.55 111.70
CA ALA A 630 -75.40 13.32 111.06
C ALA A 630 -75.75 13.51 109.57
N LYS A 631 -76.42 14.61 109.21
CA LYS A 631 -76.73 14.93 107.81
C LYS A 631 -75.49 15.32 107.01
N LYS A 632 -74.53 16.02 107.61
CA LYS A 632 -73.26 16.40 106.95
C LYS A 632 -72.45 15.15 106.57
N LEU A 633 -72.25 14.22 107.50
CA LEU A 633 -71.51 12.98 107.26
C LEU A 633 -72.18 12.09 106.21
N ALA A 634 -73.52 12.11 106.10
CA ALA A 634 -74.23 11.38 105.06
C ALA A 634 -73.95 11.92 103.64
N ALA A 635 -73.86 13.25 103.47
CA ALA A 635 -73.53 13.88 102.20
C ALA A 635 -72.04 13.72 101.81
N GLU A 636 -71.14 13.73 102.79
CA GLU A 636 -69.72 13.45 102.58
C GLU A 636 -69.51 11.99 102.14
N LEU A 637 -70.33 11.04 102.61
CA LEU A 637 -70.28 9.64 102.21
C LEU A 637 -70.85 9.40 100.80
N SER A 638 -71.85 10.15 100.34
CA SER A 638 -72.28 10.09 98.92
C SER A 638 -71.24 10.70 97.98
N ALA A 639 -70.67 11.85 98.33
CA ALA A 639 -69.60 12.48 97.54
C ALA A 639 -68.36 11.56 97.41
N CYS A 640 -67.98 10.86 98.49
CA CYS A 640 -66.92 9.84 98.43
C CYS A 640 -67.26 8.64 97.53
N LYS A 641 -68.53 8.24 97.42
CA LYS A 641 -68.94 7.17 96.47
C LYS A 641 -68.88 7.62 95.02
N GLU A 642 -69.32 8.83 94.72
CA GLU A 642 -69.25 9.40 93.37
C GLU A 642 -67.80 9.65 92.94
N SER A 643 -66.96 10.14 93.85
CA SER A 643 -65.50 10.26 93.66
C SER A 643 -64.84 8.90 93.41
N LEU A 644 -65.20 7.86 94.17
CA LEU A 644 -64.70 6.50 93.96
C LEU A 644 -65.15 5.92 92.59
N ALA A 645 -66.39 6.18 92.18
CA ALA A 645 -66.89 5.77 90.86
C ALA A 645 -66.17 6.49 89.71
N ALA A 646 -65.96 7.80 89.84
CA ALA A 646 -65.20 8.60 88.86
C ALA A 646 -63.73 8.14 88.77
N ALA A 647 -63.07 7.88 89.91
CA ALA A 647 -61.72 7.32 89.94
C ALA A 647 -61.65 5.92 89.33
N THR A 648 -62.70 5.10 89.48
CA THR A 648 -62.78 3.77 88.85
C THR A 648 -62.89 3.90 87.33
N ALA A 649 -63.76 4.80 86.83
CA ALA A 649 -63.92 5.07 85.40
C ALA A 649 -62.64 5.61 84.75
N GLN A 650 -61.90 6.50 85.44
CA GLN A 650 -60.59 6.98 84.98
C GLN A 650 -59.53 5.88 84.94
N LEU A 651 -59.62 4.87 85.82
CA LEU A 651 -58.70 3.74 85.84
C LEU A 651 -59.00 2.73 84.72
N GLU A 652 -60.27 2.60 84.31
CA GLU A 652 -60.66 1.85 83.11
C GLU A 652 -60.25 2.58 81.82
N SER A 653 -60.41 3.91 81.72
CA SER A 653 -59.95 4.67 80.55
C SER A 653 -58.42 4.65 80.39
N ALA A 654 -57.67 4.76 81.50
CA ALA A 654 -56.23 4.54 81.49
C ALA A 654 -55.85 3.09 81.08
N GLY A 655 -56.76 2.12 81.27
CA GLY A 655 -56.65 0.77 80.74
C GLY A 655 -56.76 0.72 79.21
N THR A 656 -57.71 1.43 78.60
CA THR A 656 -57.83 1.54 77.14
C THR A 656 -56.67 2.29 76.50
N ASP A 657 -56.20 3.38 77.11
CA ASP A 657 -55.05 4.15 76.60
C ASP A 657 -53.78 3.29 76.62
N ARG A 658 -53.58 2.49 77.67
CA ARG A 658 -52.48 1.54 77.79
C ARG A 658 -52.56 0.41 76.76
N ALA A 659 -53.75 0.02 76.31
CA ALA A 659 -53.93 -0.92 75.21
C ALA A 659 -53.58 -0.28 73.85
N GLY A 660 -53.97 0.98 73.62
CA GLY A 660 -53.59 1.76 72.43
C GLY A 660 -52.08 1.97 72.30
N LEU A 661 -51.41 2.36 73.40
CA LEU A 661 -49.95 2.48 73.44
C LEU A 661 -49.24 1.13 73.23
N ALA A 662 -49.87 0.01 73.60
CA ALA A 662 -49.32 -1.32 73.35
C ALA A 662 -49.39 -1.72 71.86
N THR A 663 -50.49 -1.41 71.16
CA THR A 663 -50.60 -1.63 69.71
C THR A 663 -49.75 -0.65 68.90
N GLU A 664 -49.62 0.61 69.32
CA GLU A 664 -48.69 1.57 68.71
C GLU A 664 -47.24 1.12 68.87
N ALA A 665 -46.82 0.69 70.07
CA ALA A 665 -45.50 0.11 70.30
C ALA A 665 -45.28 -1.22 69.55
N GLN A 666 -46.34 -1.93 69.14
CA GLN A 666 -46.24 -3.09 68.24
C GLN A 666 -46.09 -2.65 66.77
N GLY A 667 -46.80 -1.62 66.33
CA GLY A 667 -46.65 -0.99 65.02
C GLY A 667 -45.25 -0.42 64.80
N LEU A 668 -44.70 0.29 65.78
CA LEU A 668 -43.33 0.82 65.73
C LEU A 668 -42.27 -0.29 65.63
N ARG A 669 -42.46 -1.43 66.33
CA ARG A 669 -41.58 -2.60 66.18
C ARG A 669 -41.69 -3.24 64.79
N ALA A 670 -42.90 -3.33 64.23
CA ALA A 670 -43.09 -3.82 62.87
C ALA A 670 -42.45 -2.89 61.82
N HIS A 671 -42.55 -1.57 62.00
CA HIS A 671 -41.92 -0.60 61.12
C HIS A 671 -40.39 -0.64 61.22
N ALA A 672 -39.82 -0.76 62.44
CA ALA A 672 -38.39 -0.96 62.63
C ALA A 672 -37.87 -2.24 61.96
N ALA A 673 -38.59 -3.35 62.07
CA ALA A 673 -38.24 -4.61 61.39
C ALA A 673 -38.28 -4.45 59.85
N SER A 674 -39.27 -3.72 59.32
CA SER A 674 -39.36 -3.41 57.88
C SER A 674 -38.19 -2.53 57.39
N GLN A 675 -37.76 -1.54 58.20
CA GLN A 675 -36.57 -0.74 57.89
C GLN A 675 -35.29 -1.59 57.95
N GLU A 676 -35.16 -2.51 58.90
CA GLU A 676 -34.01 -3.43 58.98
C GLU A 676 -33.96 -4.38 57.76
N GLU A 677 -35.11 -4.85 57.27
CA GLU A 677 -35.19 -5.66 56.05
C GLU A 677 -34.82 -4.85 54.79
N MET A 678 -35.28 -3.60 54.67
CA MET A 678 -34.82 -2.70 53.60
C MET A 678 -33.30 -2.49 53.67
N LEU A 679 -32.73 -2.19 54.84
CA LEU A 679 -31.28 -2.00 54.99
C LEU A 679 -30.47 -3.27 54.64
N LYS A 680 -31.01 -4.47 54.90
CA LYS A 680 -30.43 -5.74 54.44
C LYS A 680 -30.48 -5.88 52.92
N LYS A 681 -31.62 -5.56 52.29
CA LYS A 681 -31.78 -5.55 50.82
C LYS A 681 -30.84 -4.54 50.16
N THR A 682 -30.74 -3.30 50.67
CA THR A 682 -29.83 -2.27 50.16
C THR A 682 -28.36 -2.68 50.31
N ARG A 683 -27.97 -3.32 51.42
CA ARG A 683 -26.62 -3.90 51.58
C ARG A 683 -26.34 -5.01 50.56
N SER A 684 -27.28 -5.95 50.34
CA SER A 684 -27.14 -7.02 49.35
C SER A 684 -26.97 -6.43 47.94
N SER A 685 -27.82 -5.47 47.56
CA SER A 685 -27.76 -4.77 46.28
C SER A 685 -26.45 -4.00 46.09
N MET A 686 -25.90 -3.36 47.13
CA MET A 686 -24.57 -2.74 47.06
C MET A 686 -23.43 -3.76 46.91
N PHE A 687 -23.54 -4.97 47.46
CA PHE A 687 -22.55 -6.04 47.21
C PHE A 687 -22.63 -6.55 45.77
N GLU A 688 -23.83 -6.80 45.24
CA GLU A 688 -24.04 -7.19 43.84
C GLU A 688 -23.54 -6.11 42.87
N ALA A 689 -23.81 -4.83 43.15
CA ALA A 689 -23.30 -3.71 42.36
C ALA A 689 -21.76 -3.60 42.40
N ASN A 690 -21.12 -3.94 43.52
CA ASN A 690 -19.66 -3.97 43.64
C ASN A 690 -19.03 -5.14 42.85
N GLU A 691 -19.62 -6.33 42.86
CA GLU A 691 -19.17 -7.42 41.99
C GLU A 691 -19.40 -7.10 40.51
N ALA A 692 -20.54 -6.49 40.14
CA ALA A 692 -20.77 -6.01 38.79
C ALA A 692 -19.73 -4.97 38.35
N LEU A 693 -19.30 -4.07 39.26
CA LEU A 693 -18.19 -3.13 39.01
C LEU A 693 -16.83 -3.84 38.84
N LYS A 694 -16.53 -4.87 39.64
CA LYS A 694 -15.30 -5.67 39.45
C LYS A 694 -15.28 -6.35 38.08
N GLU A 695 -16.40 -6.95 37.66
CA GLU A 695 -16.44 -7.62 36.37
C GLU A 695 -16.46 -6.61 35.21
N ALA A 696 -17.11 -5.46 35.36
CA ALA A 696 -16.97 -4.34 34.43
C ALA A 696 -15.51 -3.87 34.30
N HIS A 697 -14.75 -3.81 35.41
CA HIS A 697 -13.31 -3.53 35.37
C HIS A 697 -12.51 -4.65 34.67
N LYS A 698 -12.77 -5.94 34.95
CA LYS A 698 -12.12 -7.06 34.22
C LYS A 698 -12.44 -7.03 32.72
N HIS A 699 -13.68 -6.74 32.35
CA HIS A 699 -14.10 -6.59 30.95
C HIS A 699 -13.43 -5.38 30.28
N THR A 700 -13.36 -4.24 30.98
CA THR A 700 -12.63 -3.05 30.51
C THR A 700 -11.14 -3.32 30.33
N GLN A 701 -10.51 -4.08 31.23
CA GLN A 701 -9.11 -4.47 31.13
C GLN A 701 -8.87 -5.44 29.95
N LYS A 702 -9.73 -6.44 29.75
CA LYS A 702 -9.72 -7.33 28.57
C LYS A 702 -9.88 -6.53 27.28
N TRP A 703 -10.80 -5.56 27.24
CA TRP A 703 -11.05 -4.71 26.08
C TRP A 703 -9.85 -3.79 25.79
N LYS A 704 -9.21 -3.22 26.82
CA LYS A 704 -7.96 -2.45 26.71
C LYS A 704 -6.82 -3.29 26.12
N SER A 705 -6.61 -4.52 26.60
CA SER A 705 -5.60 -5.44 26.05
C SER A 705 -5.92 -5.85 24.60
N SER A 706 -7.19 -6.08 24.28
CA SER A 706 -7.65 -6.39 22.92
C SER A 706 -7.45 -5.22 21.96
N ALA A 707 -7.80 -3.99 22.38
CA ALA A 707 -7.57 -2.77 21.61
C ALA A 707 -6.07 -2.49 21.41
N GLN A 708 -5.23 -2.76 22.42
CA GLN A 708 -3.77 -2.64 22.31
C GLN A 708 -3.19 -3.67 21.31
N ALA A 709 -3.68 -4.91 21.31
CA ALA A 709 -3.30 -5.92 20.33
C ALA A 709 -3.77 -5.57 18.91
N ALA A 710 -5.00 -5.07 18.74
CA ALA A 710 -5.52 -4.61 17.46
C ALA A 710 -4.73 -3.40 16.91
N ASN A 711 -4.31 -2.48 17.78
CA ASN A 711 -3.49 -1.33 17.39
C ASN A 711 -2.06 -1.76 17.00
N ALA A 712 -1.50 -2.77 17.66
CA ALA A 712 -0.23 -3.38 17.25
C ALA A 712 -0.36 -4.04 15.85
N GLN A 713 -1.42 -4.82 15.61
CA GLN A 713 -1.70 -5.38 14.28
C GLN A 713 -1.91 -4.31 13.21
N LEU A 714 -2.56 -3.18 13.52
CA LEU A 714 -2.68 -2.05 12.59
C LEU A 714 -1.33 -1.41 12.25
N SER A 715 -0.41 -1.30 13.22
CA SER A 715 0.95 -0.79 12.98
C SER A 715 1.82 -1.75 12.16
N GLU A 716 1.62 -3.06 12.33
CA GLU A 716 2.27 -4.08 11.50
C GLU A 716 1.74 -4.05 10.07
N LYS A 717 0.40 -4.01 9.91
CA LYS A 717 -0.28 -3.88 8.61
C LYS A 717 0.12 -2.62 7.85
N SER A 718 0.32 -1.49 8.53
CA SER A 718 0.77 -0.26 7.87
C SER A 718 2.24 -0.35 7.43
N ALA A 719 3.11 -0.98 8.23
CA ALA A 719 4.48 -1.28 7.85
C ALA A 719 4.57 -2.29 6.68
N GLU A 720 3.66 -3.27 6.59
CA GLU A 720 3.51 -4.14 5.42
C GLU A 720 3.04 -3.36 4.18
N ALA A 721 2.03 -2.50 4.34
CA ALA A 721 1.53 -1.66 3.24
C ALA A 721 2.62 -0.74 2.68
N ASP A 722 3.46 -0.15 3.53
CA ASP A 722 4.60 0.67 3.08
C ASP A 722 5.73 -0.16 2.44
N LYS A 723 5.98 -1.41 2.89
CA LYS A 723 6.89 -2.34 2.19
C LYS A 723 6.34 -2.67 0.79
N ALA A 724 5.06 -3.01 0.68
CA ALA A 724 4.40 -3.29 -0.59
C ALA A 724 4.36 -2.07 -1.52
N LYS A 725 4.12 -0.87 -0.99
CA LYS A 725 4.17 0.41 -1.72
C LYS A 725 5.57 0.73 -2.25
N LYS A 726 6.62 0.46 -1.46
CA LYS A 726 8.03 0.56 -1.91
C LYS A 726 8.37 -0.47 -2.99
N GLN A 727 7.88 -1.71 -2.88
CA GLN A 727 8.01 -2.71 -3.94
C GLN A 727 7.28 -2.29 -5.22
N LEU A 728 6.05 -1.77 -5.13
CA LEU A 728 5.29 -1.24 -6.27
C LEU A 728 5.95 -0.03 -6.94
N ALA A 729 6.59 0.85 -6.15
CA ALA A 729 7.39 1.95 -6.71
C ALA A 729 8.61 1.40 -7.48
N LYS A 730 9.30 0.40 -6.92
CA LYS A 730 10.42 -0.28 -7.58
C LYS A 730 10.00 -0.97 -8.88
N THR A 731 8.96 -1.82 -8.87
CA THR A 731 8.53 -2.53 -10.08
C THR A 731 7.98 -1.59 -11.16
N ARG A 732 7.38 -0.45 -10.79
CA ARG A 732 7.04 0.62 -11.75
C ARG A 732 8.27 1.26 -12.39
N SER A 733 9.34 1.49 -11.62
CA SER A 733 10.61 2.02 -12.18
C SER A 733 11.31 0.99 -13.09
N GLU A 734 11.26 -0.29 -12.73
CA GLU A 734 11.80 -1.40 -13.55
C GLU A 734 10.99 -1.60 -14.83
N LEU A 735 9.65 -1.47 -14.76
CA LEU A 735 8.78 -1.48 -15.94
C LEU A 735 9.06 -0.30 -16.87
N ALA A 736 9.19 0.92 -16.34
CA ALA A 736 9.51 2.10 -17.14
C ALA A 736 10.90 1.99 -17.82
N ALA A 737 11.90 1.41 -17.12
CA ALA A 737 13.20 1.10 -17.70
C ALA A 737 13.10 0.03 -18.81
N ALA A 738 12.30 -1.02 -18.62
CA ALA A 738 12.06 -2.06 -19.62
C ALA A 738 11.31 -1.52 -20.85
N GLU A 739 10.36 -0.60 -20.68
CA GLU A 739 9.67 0.09 -21.78
C GLU A 739 10.61 1.02 -22.54
N ALA A 740 11.48 1.76 -21.85
CA ALA A 740 12.52 2.58 -22.48
C ALA A 740 13.51 1.71 -23.30
N ALA A 741 13.99 0.60 -22.73
CA ALA A 741 14.84 -0.35 -23.44
C ALA A 741 14.13 -1.00 -24.64
N ARG A 742 12.85 -1.35 -24.50
CA ARG A 742 12.03 -1.87 -25.61
C ARG A 742 11.83 -0.84 -26.73
N LYS A 743 11.66 0.43 -26.39
CA LYS A 743 11.60 1.54 -27.36
C LYS A 743 12.94 1.69 -28.10
N GLN A 744 14.05 1.73 -27.38
CA GLN A 744 15.39 1.80 -27.95
C GLN A 744 15.70 0.61 -28.88
N LEU A 745 15.33 -0.60 -28.47
CA LEU A 745 15.42 -1.80 -29.34
C LEU A 745 14.55 -1.67 -30.59
N GLY A 746 13.32 -1.16 -30.46
CA GLY A 746 12.43 -0.92 -31.60
C GLY A 746 12.94 0.13 -32.59
N ASP A 747 13.57 1.19 -32.10
CA ASP A 747 14.17 2.22 -32.96
C ASP A 747 15.49 1.73 -33.62
N ASN A 748 16.30 0.95 -32.90
CA ASN A 748 17.43 0.21 -33.47
C ASN A 748 16.99 -0.79 -34.55
N LEU A 749 15.83 -1.45 -34.38
CA LEU A 749 15.27 -2.37 -35.37
C LEU A 749 14.88 -1.63 -36.65
N LYS A 750 14.16 -0.50 -36.53
CA LYS A 750 13.82 0.38 -37.68
C LYS A 750 15.07 0.89 -38.41
N GLU A 751 16.15 1.18 -37.69
CA GLU A 751 17.41 1.60 -38.32
C GLU A 751 18.07 0.43 -39.08
N LYS A 752 18.06 -0.78 -38.52
CA LYS A 752 18.51 -2.00 -39.21
C LYS A 752 17.63 -2.34 -40.41
N GLU A 753 16.32 -2.18 -40.35
CA GLU A 753 15.39 -2.32 -41.48
C GLU A 753 15.72 -1.30 -42.59
N LYS A 754 15.98 -0.03 -42.25
CA LYS A 754 16.42 0.98 -43.23
C LYS A 754 17.77 0.64 -43.86
N LYS A 755 18.73 0.10 -43.09
CA LYS A 755 20.03 -0.36 -43.61
C LYS A 755 19.87 -1.60 -44.51
N ALA A 756 19.02 -2.56 -44.12
CA ALA A 756 18.69 -3.74 -44.93
C ALA A 756 17.96 -3.37 -46.23
N GLY A 757 17.04 -2.40 -46.18
CA GLY A 757 16.36 -1.87 -47.38
C GLY A 757 17.32 -1.20 -48.36
N LYS A 758 18.30 -0.43 -47.87
CA LYS A 758 19.40 0.10 -48.70
C LYS A 758 20.23 -1.02 -49.33
N ALA A 759 20.70 -1.97 -48.52
CA ALA A 759 21.48 -3.11 -49.01
C ALA A 759 20.71 -3.97 -50.03
N ALA A 760 19.39 -4.14 -49.86
CA ALA A 760 18.53 -4.84 -50.82
C ALA A 760 18.41 -4.07 -52.15
N HIS A 761 18.30 -2.75 -52.10
CA HIS A 761 18.30 -1.91 -53.30
C HIS A 761 19.68 -1.89 -53.99
N GLU A 762 20.77 -1.82 -53.24
CA GLU A 762 22.14 -1.94 -53.75
C GLU A 762 22.38 -3.31 -54.42
N LEU A 763 21.89 -4.41 -53.81
CA LEU A 763 21.91 -5.74 -54.41
C LEU A 763 21.04 -5.84 -55.68
N GLN A 764 19.92 -5.12 -55.75
CA GLN A 764 19.12 -5.04 -56.99
C GLN A 764 19.90 -4.30 -58.09
N VAL A 765 20.47 -3.12 -57.79
CA VAL A 765 21.28 -2.35 -58.74
C VAL A 765 22.52 -3.14 -59.20
N LEU A 766 23.11 -3.96 -58.33
CA LEU A 766 24.20 -4.87 -58.71
C LEU A 766 23.74 -6.01 -59.63
N LYS A 767 22.54 -6.58 -59.42
CA LYS A 767 21.94 -7.57 -60.34
C LYS A 767 21.61 -6.98 -61.69
N GLU A 768 21.06 -5.76 -61.73
CA GLU A 768 20.76 -5.04 -62.97
C GLU A 768 22.05 -4.72 -63.75
N LYS A 769 23.13 -4.33 -63.06
CA LYS A 769 24.47 -4.18 -63.66
C LYS A 769 25.07 -5.50 -64.14
N LEU A 770 24.87 -6.62 -63.41
CA LEU A 770 25.34 -7.93 -63.83
C LEU A 770 24.64 -8.38 -65.13
N ALA A 771 23.31 -8.26 -65.18
CA ALA A 771 22.53 -8.59 -66.38
C ALA A 771 22.89 -7.71 -67.58
N ALA A 772 23.19 -6.42 -67.35
CA ALA A 772 23.71 -5.54 -68.39
C ALA A 772 25.10 -5.98 -68.89
N LEU A 773 26.01 -6.40 -67.99
CA LEU A 773 27.32 -6.94 -68.36
C LEU A 773 27.20 -8.26 -69.14
N GLU A 774 26.32 -9.17 -68.71
CA GLU A 774 26.00 -10.41 -69.44
C GLU A 774 25.48 -10.10 -70.86
N HIS A 775 24.61 -9.10 -71.01
CA HIS A 775 24.13 -8.64 -72.32
C HIS A 775 25.26 -8.01 -73.17
N THR A 776 26.21 -7.28 -72.58
CA THR A 776 27.39 -6.80 -73.34
C THR A 776 28.32 -7.95 -73.74
N SER A 777 28.44 -9.00 -72.92
CA SER A 777 29.24 -10.20 -73.20
C SER A 777 28.63 -11.05 -74.32
N SER A 778 27.29 -11.21 -74.34
CA SER A 778 26.60 -11.89 -75.44
C SER A 778 26.68 -11.08 -76.74
N ALA A 779 26.56 -9.75 -76.68
CA ALA A 779 26.77 -8.89 -77.84
C ALA A 779 28.21 -8.98 -78.39
N LEU A 780 29.23 -8.91 -77.53
CA LEU A 780 30.64 -9.02 -77.94
C LEU A 780 31.01 -10.42 -78.47
N THR A 781 30.38 -11.49 -77.97
CA THR A 781 30.58 -12.85 -78.53
C THR A 781 29.86 -13.02 -79.87
N GLN A 782 28.68 -12.42 -80.06
CA GLN A 782 28.02 -12.35 -81.36
C GLN A 782 28.82 -11.51 -82.38
N GLU A 783 29.39 -10.38 -81.96
CA GLU A 783 30.27 -9.55 -82.79
C GLU A 783 31.55 -10.31 -83.19
N ARG A 784 32.20 -11.00 -82.25
CA ARG A 784 33.35 -11.89 -82.53
C ARG A 784 32.99 -13.02 -83.49
N ALA A 785 31.81 -13.64 -83.36
CA ALA A 785 31.35 -14.64 -84.32
C ALA A 785 31.12 -14.03 -85.71
N SER A 786 30.54 -12.83 -85.79
CA SER A 786 30.29 -12.14 -87.06
C SER A 786 31.58 -11.70 -87.77
N SER A 787 32.58 -11.24 -87.01
CA SER A 787 33.89 -10.83 -87.54
C SER A 787 34.75 -12.05 -87.91
N ALA A 788 34.69 -13.15 -87.16
CA ALA A 788 35.28 -14.43 -87.57
C ALA A 788 34.69 -14.93 -88.91
N ALA A 789 33.37 -14.87 -89.08
CA ALA A 789 32.71 -15.23 -90.34
C ALA A 789 33.06 -14.26 -91.49
N GLN A 790 33.28 -12.97 -91.22
CA GLN A 790 33.82 -12.03 -92.22
C GLN A 790 35.27 -12.36 -92.61
N ILE A 791 36.12 -12.75 -91.64
CA ILE A 791 37.50 -13.18 -91.91
C ILE A 791 37.51 -14.46 -92.77
N GLU A 792 36.69 -15.46 -92.44
CA GLU A 792 36.54 -16.68 -93.23
C GLU A 792 36.02 -16.40 -94.66
N ARG A 793 35.07 -15.48 -94.79
CA ARG A 793 34.61 -15.02 -96.10
C ARG A 793 35.73 -14.33 -96.89
N LEU A 794 36.52 -13.46 -96.26
CA LEU A 794 37.63 -12.75 -96.92
C LEU A 794 38.78 -13.70 -97.30
N THR A 795 39.07 -14.75 -96.51
CA THR A 795 40.05 -15.77 -96.91
C THR A 795 39.53 -16.65 -98.05
N ALA A 796 38.23 -16.99 -98.08
CA ALA A 796 37.60 -17.68 -99.20
C ALA A 796 37.60 -16.83 -100.48
N GLU A 797 37.25 -15.54 -100.40
CA GLU A 797 37.32 -14.60 -101.53
C GLU A 797 38.77 -14.41 -102.03
N LYS A 798 39.75 -14.33 -101.11
CA LYS A 798 41.19 -14.32 -101.46
C LYS A 798 41.64 -15.60 -102.16
N ALA A 799 41.18 -16.77 -101.72
CA ALA A 799 41.47 -18.05 -102.37
C ALA A 799 40.81 -18.17 -103.77
N ALA A 800 39.61 -17.63 -103.94
CA ALA A 800 38.94 -17.54 -105.24
C ALA A 800 39.67 -16.58 -106.20
N LEU A 801 40.21 -15.47 -105.69
CA LEU A 801 41.07 -14.56 -106.46
C LEU A 801 42.40 -15.21 -106.85
N ALA A 802 43.02 -16.02 -105.97
CA ALA A 802 44.22 -16.78 -106.31
C ALA A 802 43.96 -17.76 -107.48
N LYS A 803 42.88 -18.54 -107.43
CA LYS A 803 42.47 -19.43 -108.53
C LYS A 803 42.17 -18.70 -109.85
N ARG A 804 41.62 -17.47 -109.77
CA ARG A 804 41.45 -16.61 -110.97
C ARG A 804 42.79 -16.10 -111.50
N ALA A 805 43.75 -15.78 -110.63
CA ALA A 805 45.10 -15.39 -111.05
C ALA A 805 45.83 -16.54 -111.73
N GLU A 806 45.72 -17.76 -111.20
CA GLU A 806 46.21 -19.00 -111.84
C GLU A 806 45.57 -19.20 -113.23
N GLN A 807 44.24 -19.08 -113.34
CA GLN A 807 43.55 -19.15 -114.64
C GLN A 807 44.07 -18.10 -115.64
N VAL A 808 44.26 -16.84 -115.21
CA VAL A 808 44.83 -15.78 -116.05
C VAL A 808 46.28 -16.08 -116.44
N GLN A 809 47.08 -16.70 -115.56
CA GLN A 809 48.43 -17.14 -115.88
C GLN A 809 48.42 -18.29 -116.90
N THR A 810 47.52 -19.27 -116.77
CA THR A 810 47.30 -20.33 -117.76
C THR A 810 46.90 -19.73 -119.10
N TYR A 811 45.90 -18.83 -119.15
CA TYR A 811 45.51 -18.16 -120.40
C TYR A 811 46.65 -17.36 -121.03
N ARG A 812 47.50 -16.69 -120.23
CA ARG A 812 48.71 -16.03 -120.74
C ARG A 812 49.69 -17.04 -121.35
N GLN A 813 49.93 -18.18 -120.70
CA GLN A 813 50.77 -19.24 -121.25
C GLN A 813 50.20 -19.85 -122.55
N THR A 814 48.88 -20.09 -122.62
CA THR A 814 48.22 -20.57 -123.84
C THR A 814 48.34 -19.54 -124.97
N LEU A 815 48.14 -18.25 -124.68
CA LEU A 815 48.35 -17.17 -125.65
C LEU A 815 49.81 -17.06 -126.11
N PHE A 816 50.79 -17.22 -125.22
CA PHE A 816 52.21 -17.26 -125.59
C PHE A 816 52.57 -18.45 -126.49
N GLY A 817 51.86 -19.59 -126.39
CA GLY A 817 51.96 -20.70 -127.34
C GLY A 817 51.21 -20.47 -128.66
N LEU A 818 50.06 -19.79 -128.61
CA LEU A 818 49.23 -19.50 -129.78
C LEU A 818 49.77 -18.36 -130.66
N ILE A 819 50.40 -17.34 -130.09
CA ILE A 819 50.92 -16.18 -130.84
C ILE A 819 51.95 -16.63 -131.90
N PRO A 820 52.96 -17.46 -131.60
CA PRO A 820 53.85 -18.01 -132.63
C PRO A 820 53.14 -18.80 -133.73
N LEU A 821 52.10 -19.57 -133.39
CA LEU A 821 51.31 -20.34 -134.36
C LEU A 821 50.45 -19.44 -135.26
N VAL A 822 49.81 -18.41 -134.71
CA VAL A 822 49.04 -17.42 -135.48
C VAL A 822 49.95 -16.58 -136.36
N VAL A 823 51.11 -16.14 -135.85
CA VAL A 823 52.13 -15.43 -136.63
C VAL A 823 52.68 -16.31 -137.76
N ALA A 824 52.98 -17.59 -137.50
CA ALA A 824 53.39 -18.54 -138.52
C ALA A 824 52.30 -18.80 -139.57
N ALA A 825 51.03 -18.90 -139.15
CA ALA A 825 49.88 -19.05 -140.07
C ALA A 825 49.68 -17.81 -140.95
N ILE A 826 49.88 -16.60 -140.40
CA ILE A 826 49.85 -15.35 -141.17
C ILE A 826 51.01 -15.30 -142.17
N PHE A 827 52.24 -15.61 -141.76
CA PHE A 827 53.38 -15.68 -142.69
C PHE A 827 53.19 -16.75 -143.77
N TYR A 828 52.62 -17.92 -143.44
CA TYR A 828 52.30 -18.96 -144.42
C TYR A 828 51.20 -18.51 -145.41
N ALA A 829 50.20 -17.76 -144.94
CA ALA A 829 49.14 -17.20 -145.79
C ALA A 829 49.60 -16.00 -146.66
N VAL A 830 50.69 -15.32 -146.28
CA VAL A 830 51.33 -14.24 -147.06
C VAL A 830 52.40 -14.77 -148.02
N ALA A 831 52.94 -15.97 -147.78
CA ALA A 831 53.92 -16.64 -148.63
C ALA A 831 53.29 -17.51 -149.74
N LYS A 832 52.02 -17.28 -150.08
CA LYS A 832 51.22 -18.10 -151.02
C LYS A 832 50.31 -17.24 -151.90
#